data_AF-A0AAN6FXS9-F1
#
_entry.id   AF-A0AAN6FXS9-F1
#
_cell.length_a   1.000
_cell.length_b   1.000
_cell.length_c   1.000
_cell.angle_alpha   90.00
_cell.angle_beta   90.00
_cell.angle_gamma   90.00
#
_symmetry.space_group_name_H-M   'P 1'
#
loop_
_entity.id
_entity.type
_entity.pdbx_description
1 polymer ?
#
loop_
_entity_poly.entity_id
_entity_poly.type
_entity_poly.pdbx_seq_one_letter_code
_entity_poly.pdbx_strand_id
1 'polypeptide(L)'
;MASTTEPWDDAHDSDFGELPISALGTAAPSTSAATASATDPWEYARDSDFGELPINAVGITRPQAQVAVTEPWDNDDSSDTEFVAPVNPYASAGARSLQYIMREGPALRDASKKASKGLLPVHGAAGTAYLRSLWKNRWEAYYTLSLKKSINTMPTEADFERFILCLPDICSTEGPQISWSTAQTAVRYGLCAIRCRHEAFRQTTNGRGRVEDVFETLRQAGKLTREPKRDKQWVSARLISCLTRGLLVEAVQGGTTDWSWTIQQCLGLSLQSAMSSRAGDIAKSGRYGDDECLLFQDIKLKITVKALPTVGGPPVALLDRVDMHATFTLRHTKGYKRDGHNNHVVSLRGLDDDQPGSADALQLLVIHALRQGAIRGATSAEDVVGAVDPAGYVQWTFPGRPVLVNYFRLRPDYTKAASTIQLLSTLQKAAAASGIAEKLVTQDIRRGSALDASELRPGPSLTNAAAALNHSGNSAQKGITKAYVGHGRASTYAERLELPQDIMGLKPAAPQALHKVARIGGAENVHDSQVVTVARSNGLGSNRKSSAFTRAGQDEGLRLGDVRADHKRPALRQLSANKSNARGAVSGEGAGDNDGDDDGEFDVSNVDPALRDFAGFVGTFAYHDSDTANDDQMSAQTQRLSDVLQDLEYESDTLNISLDSTANSGTPPTAAELGIPMLIAPRSVFVSFMSSINTYVRYPTSTRAHDTAHLNGGSRDECTAFIFYCKNRSTACLYKATVKSDMTAHEKTCTPARAALMSMDTVVLECDFDQCDFIAKARDLKTANRKLREHNTRSHKVTLKCPTGGRPSCSDMFSIEGLRSHTAREHKLAPSPCPVGDCPTHRPRTMFTSREGLRKHLARLHPTLTLAERLKFVAVAIACKSDEVERK
;
A
#
# COMPACT_ATOMS: atom_id res chain seq x y z
N MET A 1 32.72 38.77 45.59
CA MET A 1 32.87 39.87 44.60
C MET A 1 31.50 40.13 44.00
N ALA A 2 31.23 41.37 43.61
CA ALA A 2 29.93 41.88 43.17
C ALA A 2 29.76 41.72 41.64
N SER A 3 28.64 41.97 40.95
CA SER A 3 27.17 41.96 41.23
C SER A 3 26.48 42.50 39.94
N THR A 4 25.14 42.46 39.86
CA THR A 4 24.28 43.40 39.05
C THR A 4 24.48 43.40 37.50
N THR A 5 23.56 43.80 36.61
CA THR A 5 22.17 44.32 36.70
C THR A 5 21.39 44.01 35.40
N GLU A 6 20.10 44.37 35.35
CA GLU A 6 19.18 44.26 34.19
C GLU A 6 19.22 45.52 33.25
N PRO A 7 18.11 46.07 32.65
CA PRO A 7 17.83 45.87 31.21
C PRO A 7 17.49 47.17 30.42
N TRP A 8 17.36 47.05 29.08
CA TRP A 8 16.60 47.93 28.15
C TRP A 8 16.14 47.02 26.98
N ASP A 9 14.93 47.03 26.38
CA ASP A 9 13.84 48.00 26.09
C ASP A 9 13.88 48.69 24.70
N ASP A 10 12.66 48.99 24.21
CA ASP A 10 12.22 49.80 23.05
C ASP A 10 12.35 49.31 21.57
N ALA A 11 11.19 48.86 21.06
CA ALA A 11 10.36 49.48 19.99
C ALA A 11 10.94 49.92 18.61
N HIS A 12 10.25 49.48 17.54
CA HIS A 12 9.89 50.15 16.26
C HIS A 12 9.27 49.06 15.34
N ASP A 13 8.10 49.15 14.69
CA ASP A 13 7.16 50.23 14.38
C ASP A 13 7.63 51.21 13.27
N SER A 14 7.34 50.86 12.00
CA SER A 14 6.87 51.78 10.93
C SER A 14 6.74 51.11 9.54
N ASP A 15 5.57 51.30 8.91
CA ASP A 15 5.30 51.61 7.49
C ASP A 15 5.57 50.68 6.28
N PHE A 16 4.52 50.63 5.45
CA PHE A 16 4.54 50.30 4.02
C PHE A 16 5.22 51.44 3.22
N GLY A 17 5.92 51.10 2.14
CA GLY A 17 6.35 52.06 1.12
C GLY A 17 6.07 51.53 -0.29
N GLU A 18 5.17 52.19 -1.02
CA GLU A 18 4.84 51.82 -2.40
C GLU A 18 5.73 52.54 -3.42
N LEU A 19 6.29 51.77 -4.38
CA LEU A 19 6.60 52.22 -5.75
C LEU A 19 7.73 53.30 -5.88
N PRO A 20 8.19 53.71 -7.09
CA PRO A 20 7.64 53.48 -8.43
C PRO A 20 8.61 52.97 -9.53
N ILE A 21 8.04 52.85 -10.73
CA ILE A 21 8.64 52.42 -12.01
C ILE A 21 9.37 53.59 -12.70
N SER A 22 10.54 53.32 -13.30
CA SER A 22 11.16 53.98 -14.50
C SER A 22 12.71 53.93 -14.44
N ALA A 23 13.50 53.96 -15.52
CA ALA A 23 13.30 53.61 -16.94
C ALA A 23 14.69 53.64 -17.66
N LEU A 24 14.78 52.99 -18.84
CA LEU A 24 15.82 53.16 -19.89
C LEU A 24 17.29 52.81 -19.57
N GLY A 25 17.98 52.18 -20.54
CA GLY A 25 19.39 51.80 -20.43
C GLY A 25 19.90 50.99 -21.64
N THR A 26 20.01 51.62 -22.81
CA THR A 26 20.40 50.96 -24.07
C THR A 26 21.91 50.80 -24.25
N ALA A 27 22.39 49.59 -24.53
CA ALA A 27 23.68 49.36 -25.16
C ALA A 27 23.75 48.01 -25.94
N ALA A 28 24.04 48.11 -27.23
CA ALA A 28 24.70 47.08 -28.05
C ALA A 28 26.09 47.66 -28.45
N PRO A 29 27.12 46.89 -28.87
CA PRO A 29 27.09 45.88 -29.94
C PRO A 29 27.76 44.55 -29.46
N SER A 30 28.24 43.58 -30.27
CA SER A 30 28.51 43.52 -31.71
C SER A 30 28.40 42.10 -32.30
N THR A 31 28.24 42.04 -33.62
CA THR A 31 28.12 40.81 -34.43
C THR A 31 29.45 40.11 -34.73
N SER A 32 29.40 38.78 -34.90
CA SER A 32 30.24 38.04 -35.85
C SER A 32 29.42 36.90 -36.45
N ALA A 33 29.51 36.65 -37.75
CA ALA A 33 28.66 35.70 -38.48
C ALA A 33 29.48 34.67 -39.28
N ALA A 34 28.94 33.46 -39.45
CA ALA A 34 29.46 32.45 -40.35
C ALA A 34 28.33 31.63 -41.02
N THR A 35 28.27 31.76 -42.34
CA THR A 35 27.56 30.94 -43.35
C THR A 35 28.07 29.48 -43.39
N ALA A 36 27.42 28.47 -44.00
CA ALA A 36 26.07 28.28 -44.57
C ALA A 36 25.88 26.78 -44.96
N SER A 37 24.85 26.48 -45.77
CA SER A 37 24.52 25.19 -46.45
C SER A 37 23.67 24.21 -45.62
N ALA A 38 22.37 23.99 -45.84
CA ALA A 38 21.53 23.81 -47.05
C ALA A 38 21.57 22.38 -47.66
N THR A 39 20.42 21.68 -47.62
CA THR A 39 19.90 20.75 -48.66
C THR A 39 18.51 20.21 -48.28
N ASP A 40 17.47 20.63 -49.01
CA ASP A 40 16.26 19.81 -49.25
C ASP A 40 16.50 18.91 -50.48
N PRO A 41 15.67 17.88 -50.73
CA PRO A 41 14.79 18.03 -51.90
C PRO A 41 13.36 17.45 -51.79
N TRP A 42 12.53 17.99 -52.68
CA TRP A 42 11.17 17.60 -53.13
C TRP A 42 11.17 16.21 -53.83
N GLU A 43 10.09 15.58 -54.33
CA GLU A 43 8.78 15.97 -54.94
C GLU A 43 7.78 14.76 -54.75
N TYR A 44 6.54 14.59 -55.26
CA TYR A 44 5.64 15.21 -56.26
C TYR A 44 4.18 14.71 -56.02
N ALA A 45 3.17 15.41 -56.55
CA ALA A 45 1.88 14.90 -57.12
C ALA A 45 0.77 14.37 -56.17
N ARG A 46 -0.55 14.42 -56.46
CA ARG A 46 -1.51 15.00 -57.48
C ARG A 46 -2.95 14.73 -56.92
N ASP A 47 -4.13 15.19 -57.35
CA ASP A 47 -4.80 16.09 -58.34
C ASP A 47 -6.29 16.22 -57.83
N SER A 48 -7.27 17.05 -58.27
CA SER A 48 -7.43 18.20 -59.19
C SER A 48 -8.81 18.91 -58.93
N ASP A 49 -9.21 19.87 -59.79
CA ASP A 49 -10.60 20.31 -60.12
C ASP A 49 -11.50 21.20 -59.23
N PHE A 50 -11.44 22.51 -59.52
CA PHE A 50 -12.52 23.49 -59.82
C PHE A 50 -13.89 23.55 -59.09
N GLY A 51 -14.24 24.78 -58.65
CA GLY A 51 -15.60 25.27 -58.37
C GLY A 51 -15.60 26.78 -57.97
N GLU A 52 -16.53 27.59 -58.48
CA GLU A 52 -16.44 29.08 -58.43
C GLU A 52 -17.49 29.79 -57.54
N LEU A 53 -17.03 30.75 -56.72
CA LEU A 53 -17.60 32.11 -56.41
C LEU A 53 -19.11 32.29 -56.01
N PRO A 54 -19.57 33.49 -55.55
CA PRO A 54 -18.86 34.73 -55.20
C PRO A 54 -19.06 35.21 -53.74
N ILE A 55 -18.37 36.29 -53.38
CA ILE A 55 -18.48 37.03 -52.10
C ILE A 55 -19.50 38.18 -52.24
N ASN A 56 -20.20 38.55 -51.16
CA ASN A 56 -20.86 39.85 -51.06
C ASN A 56 -20.79 40.41 -49.63
N ALA A 57 -20.62 41.73 -49.50
CA ALA A 57 -20.48 42.43 -48.21
C ALA A 57 -21.65 43.39 -47.98
N VAL A 58 -22.03 43.59 -46.71
CA VAL A 58 -23.07 44.56 -46.30
C VAL A 58 -22.49 45.52 -45.27
N GLY A 59 -22.57 46.82 -45.55
CA GLY A 59 -22.03 47.87 -44.70
C GLY A 59 -22.96 48.29 -43.56
N ILE A 60 -22.38 48.90 -42.52
CA ILE A 60 -23.09 49.44 -41.35
C ILE A 60 -23.20 50.96 -41.51
N THR A 61 -24.41 51.51 -41.35
CA THR A 61 -24.66 52.96 -41.36
C THR A 61 -25.04 53.48 -39.97
N ARG A 62 -24.59 54.70 -39.64
CA ARG A 62 -25.01 55.48 -38.47
C ARG A 62 -26.00 56.59 -38.90
N PRO A 63 -27.01 56.94 -38.09
CA PRO A 63 -27.62 58.26 -38.11
C PRO A 63 -26.80 59.26 -37.27
N GLN A 64 -26.94 60.56 -37.57
CA GLN A 64 -26.46 61.67 -36.73
C GLN A 64 -27.63 62.35 -36.02
N ALA A 65 -27.34 63.09 -34.95
CA ALA A 65 -28.32 63.95 -34.27
C ALA A 65 -28.35 65.37 -34.87
N GLN A 66 -29.45 66.08 -34.68
CA GLN A 66 -29.55 67.54 -34.85
C GLN A 66 -30.28 68.16 -33.65
N VAL A 67 -30.05 69.45 -33.44
CA VAL A 67 -30.56 70.24 -32.31
C VAL A 67 -31.24 71.50 -32.86
N ALA A 68 -32.38 71.88 -32.29
CA ALA A 68 -32.99 73.19 -32.45
C ALA A 68 -33.65 73.62 -31.12
N VAL A 69 -33.69 74.92 -30.85
CA VAL A 69 -34.16 75.51 -29.57
C VAL A 69 -35.08 76.68 -29.86
N THR A 70 -36.21 76.78 -29.16
CA THR A 70 -36.97 78.02 -28.94
C THR A 70 -37.93 77.88 -27.74
N GLU A 71 -37.70 78.68 -26.71
CA GLU A 71 -38.70 79.15 -25.73
C GLU A 71 -39.62 80.22 -26.40
N PRO A 72 -40.75 80.71 -25.81
CA PRO A 72 -40.97 80.93 -24.36
C PRO A 72 -42.39 80.70 -23.73
N TRP A 73 -42.37 80.30 -22.44
CA TRP A 73 -43.25 80.65 -21.29
C TRP A 73 -44.81 80.56 -21.34
N ASP A 74 -45.38 80.47 -20.12
CA ASP A 74 -46.80 80.58 -19.71
C ASP A 74 -47.83 79.48 -20.10
N ASN A 75 -47.74 78.32 -19.43
CA ASN A 75 -48.88 77.69 -18.76
C ASN A 75 -48.42 76.57 -17.80
N ASP A 76 -48.39 76.86 -16.49
CA ASP A 76 -48.11 75.88 -15.43
C ASP A 76 -49.42 75.15 -15.03
N ASP A 77 -49.60 73.90 -15.47
CA ASP A 77 -50.71 73.05 -15.02
C ASP A 77 -50.15 71.82 -14.29
N SER A 78 -49.87 72.02 -13.00
CA SER A 78 -48.87 71.27 -12.22
C SER A 78 -49.40 69.94 -11.64
N SER A 79 -49.96 69.04 -12.47
CA SER A 79 -50.46 67.74 -12.00
C SER A 79 -50.20 66.51 -12.90
N ASP A 80 -50.22 66.63 -14.23
CA ASP A 80 -50.07 65.49 -15.16
C ASP A 80 -48.65 65.37 -15.76
N THR A 81 -47.61 65.46 -14.93
CA THR A 81 -46.24 65.11 -15.36
C THR A 81 -46.03 63.60 -15.32
N GLU A 82 -46.36 62.90 -16.41
CA GLU A 82 -46.03 61.47 -16.54
C GLU A 82 -44.50 61.27 -16.48
N PHE A 83 -44.02 60.78 -15.33
CA PHE A 83 -42.62 60.38 -15.17
C PHE A 83 -42.33 59.17 -16.07
N VAL A 84 -41.76 59.41 -17.25
CA VAL A 84 -41.27 58.37 -18.15
C VAL A 84 -40.35 57.44 -17.37
N ALA A 85 -40.80 56.21 -17.13
CA ALA A 85 -40.09 55.24 -16.31
C ALA A 85 -38.65 55.08 -16.84
N PRO A 86 -37.62 55.22 -16.00
CA PRO A 86 -36.24 55.30 -16.46
C PRO A 86 -35.88 54.04 -17.23
N VAL A 87 -35.53 54.23 -18.51
CA VAL A 87 -35.22 53.14 -19.44
C VAL A 87 -34.10 52.29 -18.85
N ASN A 88 -34.43 51.05 -18.46
CA ASN A 88 -33.47 50.15 -17.83
C ASN A 88 -32.25 49.98 -18.78
N PRO A 89 -31.04 50.42 -18.40
CA PRO A 89 -29.87 50.36 -19.28
C PRO A 89 -29.45 48.91 -19.60
N TYR A 90 -29.97 47.94 -18.85
CA TYR A 90 -29.76 46.51 -19.04
C TYR A 90 -30.94 45.82 -19.75
N ALA A 91 -31.89 46.54 -20.35
CA ALA A 91 -33.03 45.94 -21.08
C ALA A 91 -32.61 45.04 -22.27
N SER A 92 -31.38 45.19 -22.78
CA SER A 92 -30.77 44.33 -23.79
C SER A 92 -29.97 43.14 -23.21
N ALA A 93 -29.71 43.13 -21.89
CA ALA A 93 -28.95 42.07 -21.24
C ALA A 93 -29.74 40.75 -21.29
N GLY A 94 -29.08 39.68 -21.72
CA GLY A 94 -29.74 38.38 -21.90
C GLY A 94 -30.71 38.28 -23.08
N ALA A 95 -30.97 39.35 -23.85
CA ALA A 95 -31.93 39.32 -24.96
C ALA A 95 -31.60 38.24 -26.03
N ARG A 96 -30.31 38.02 -26.32
CA ARG A 96 -29.84 36.92 -27.19
C ARG A 96 -30.17 35.54 -26.61
N SER A 97 -30.00 35.35 -25.30
CA SER A 97 -30.31 34.11 -24.60
C SER A 97 -31.82 33.85 -24.53
N LEU A 98 -32.63 34.90 -24.34
CA LEU A 98 -34.09 34.83 -24.40
C LEU A 98 -34.57 34.45 -25.81
N GLN A 99 -34.05 35.09 -26.86
CA GLN A 99 -34.36 34.71 -28.25
C GLN A 99 -33.98 33.26 -28.55
N TYR A 100 -32.82 32.78 -28.06
CA TYR A 100 -32.42 31.39 -28.17
C TYR A 100 -33.39 30.44 -27.43
N ILE A 101 -33.77 30.76 -26.19
CA ILE A 101 -34.73 29.96 -25.40
C ILE A 101 -36.13 29.94 -26.05
N MET A 102 -36.56 31.04 -26.67
CA MET A 102 -37.84 31.11 -27.40
C MET A 102 -37.80 30.29 -28.70
N ARG A 103 -36.67 30.28 -29.41
CA ARG A 103 -36.49 29.53 -30.67
C ARG A 103 -36.31 28.02 -30.43
N GLU A 104 -35.42 27.64 -29.52
CA GLU A 104 -35.09 26.24 -29.21
C GLU A 104 -35.96 25.64 -28.10
N GLY A 105 -36.92 26.39 -27.55
CA GLY A 105 -37.71 26.04 -26.37
C GLY A 105 -38.25 24.59 -26.34
N PRO A 106 -38.84 24.05 -27.43
CA PRO A 106 -39.27 22.65 -27.48
C PRO A 106 -38.11 21.66 -27.32
N ALA A 107 -36.99 21.88 -28.02
CA ALA A 107 -35.81 21.02 -27.96
C ALA A 107 -35.15 21.10 -26.58
N LEU A 108 -35.02 22.30 -26.00
CA LEU A 108 -34.53 22.52 -24.64
C LEU A 108 -35.44 21.85 -23.60
N ARG A 109 -36.77 21.84 -23.81
CA ARG A 109 -37.74 21.19 -22.93
C ARG A 109 -37.58 19.66 -22.95
N ASP A 110 -37.44 19.04 -24.11
CA ASP A 110 -37.27 17.59 -24.18
C ASP A 110 -35.85 17.15 -23.79
N ALA A 111 -34.82 17.95 -24.09
CA ALA A 111 -33.46 17.72 -23.61
C ALA A 111 -33.38 17.81 -22.08
N SER A 112 -33.92 18.86 -21.45
CA SER A 112 -33.95 19.00 -19.98
C SER A 112 -34.81 17.94 -19.30
N LYS A 113 -35.93 17.52 -19.91
CA LYS A 113 -36.78 16.43 -19.42
C LYS A 113 -36.11 15.05 -19.56
N LYS A 114 -35.36 14.81 -20.64
CA LYS A 114 -34.52 13.60 -20.84
C LYS A 114 -33.37 13.58 -19.83
N ALA A 115 -32.67 14.69 -19.66
CA ALA A 115 -31.61 14.86 -18.68
C ALA A 115 -32.13 14.63 -17.25
N SER A 116 -33.19 15.33 -16.83
CA SER A 116 -33.83 15.21 -15.52
C SER A 116 -34.27 13.77 -15.21
N LYS A 117 -34.91 13.07 -16.16
CA LYS A 117 -35.24 11.64 -16.01
C LYS A 117 -34.02 10.72 -16.01
N GLY A 118 -32.93 11.12 -16.66
CA GLY A 118 -31.64 10.43 -16.67
C GLY A 118 -30.72 10.75 -15.50
N LEU A 119 -31.10 11.66 -14.57
CA LEU A 119 -30.29 12.01 -13.41
C LEU A 119 -30.18 10.84 -12.42
N LEU A 120 -29.15 10.02 -12.62
CA LEU A 120 -28.68 9.10 -11.61
C LEU A 120 -28.16 9.91 -10.38
N PRO A 121 -28.41 9.47 -9.14
CA PRO A 121 -28.01 10.22 -7.92
C PRO A 121 -26.51 10.07 -7.59
N VAL A 122 -25.63 10.37 -8.55
CA VAL A 122 -24.17 10.15 -8.49
C VAL A 122 -23.42 11.25 -7.75
N HIS A 123 -24.10 12.30 -7.24
CA HIS A 123 -23.46 13.47 -6.64
C HIS A 123 -22.45 13.15 -5.53
N GLY A 124 -21.21 13.60 -5.70
CA GLY A 124 -20.11 13.47 -4.73
C GLY A 124 -19.18 12.30 -5.02
N ALA A 125 -18.40 11.91 -4.00
CA ALA A 125 -17.39 10.85 -4.08
C ALA A 125 -17.96 9.52 -4.62
N ALA A 126 -17.25 8.84 -5.54
CA ALA A 126 -17.68 7.56 -6.12
C ALA A 126 -17.96 6.46 -5.07
N GLY A 127 -17.19 6.45 -3.97
CA GLY A 127 -17.47 5.59 -2.81
C GLY A 127 -18.77 5.95 -2.07
N THR A 128 -19.09 7.25 -1.96
CA THR A 128 -20.36 7.74 -1.39
C THR A 128 -21.55 7.42 -2.30
N ALA A 129 -21.41 7.62 -3.60
CA ALA A 129 -22.44 7.25 -4.58
C ALA A 129 -22.73 5.74 -4.53
N TYR A 130 -21.69 4.89 -4.46
CA TYR A 130 -21.87 3.45 -4.25
C TYR A 130 -22.57 3.13 -2.93
N LEU A 131 -22.18 3.75 -1.81
CA LEU A 131 -22.83 3.50 -0.52
C LEU A 131 -24.32 3.92 -0.52
N ARG A 132 -24.66 5.05 -1.17
CA ARG A 132 -26.06 5.43 -1.38
C ARG A 132 -26.83 4.36 -2.15
N SER A 133 -26.31 3.91 -3.29
CA SER A 133 -26.95 2.85 -4.10
C SER A 133 -27.03 1.51 -3.36
N LEU A 134 -26.01 1.13 -2.58
CA LEU A 134 -26.02 -0.10 -1.78
C LEU A 134 -27.14 -0.07 -0.73
N TRP A 135 -27.28 1.03 0.01
CA TRP A 135 -28.30 1.15 1.05
C TRP A 135 -29.71 1.39 0.49
N LYS A 136 -29.83 2.12 -0.63
CA LYS A 136 -31.05 2.18 -1.44
C LYS A 136 -31.52 0.77 -1.82
N ASN A 137 -30.68 0.00 -2.49
CA ASN A 137 -31.05 -1.33 -2.98
C ASN A 137 -31.38 -2.31 -1.84
N ARG A 138 -30.68 -2.21 -0.69
CA ARG A 138 -31.00 -2.98 0.53
C ARG A 138 -32.35 -2.62 1.12
N TRP A 139 -32.66 -1.33 1.24
CA TRP A 139 -33.96 -0.85 1.71
C TRP A 139 -35.08 -1.30 0.75
N GLU A 140 -34.90 -1.13 -0.56
CA GLU A 140 -35.89 -1.49 -1.57
C GLU A 140 -36.16 -3.00 -1.60
N ALA A 141 -35.11 -3.83 -1.51
CA ALA A 141 -35.25 -5.28 -1.38
C ALA A 141 -35.96 -5.69 -0.08
N TYR A 142 -35.66 -5.05 1.05
CA TYR A 142 -36.36 -5.30 2.31
C TYR A 142 -37.85 -4.92 2.25
N TYR A 143 -38.15 -3.72 1.75
CA TYR A 143 -39.52 -3.19 1.68
C TYR A 143 -40.41 -4.02 0.73
N THR A 144 -39.85 -4.46 -0.40
CA THR A 144 -40.57 -5.28 -1.38
C THR A 144 -40.64 -6.77 -1.04
N LEU A 145 -39.54 -7.39 -0.58
CA LEU A 145 -39.48 -8.84 -0.35
C LEU A 145 -39.90 -9.23 1.07
N SER A 146 -39.48 -8.47 2.09
CA SER A 146 -39.75 -8.79 3.50
C SER A 146 -41.08 -8.21 3.98
N LEU A 147 -41.39 -6.95 3.65
CA LEU A 147 -42.66 -6.31 4.03
C LEU A 147 -43.77 -6.48 2.97
N LYS A 148 -43.47 -7.00 1.79
CA LYS A 148 -44.41 -7.22 0.67
C LYS A 148 -45.16 -5.95 0.23
N LYS A 149 -44.54 -4.78 0.42
CA LYS A 149 -45.10 -3.47 0.03
C LYS A 149 -44.61 -3.06 -1.35
N SER A 150 -45.48 -2.40 -2.12
CA SER A 150 -45.09 -1.80 -3.40
C SER A 150 -44.09 -0.67 -3.15
N ILE A 151 -43.01 -0.64 -3.93
CA ILE A 151 -41.95 0.39 -3.86
C ILE A 151 -42.48 1.82 -4.05
N ASN A 152 -43.67 1.98 -4.64
CA ASN A 152 -44.32 3.28 -4.84
C ASN A 152 -45.21 3.71 -3.66
N THR A 153 -45.58 2.79 -2.76
CA THR A 153 -46.34 3.11 -1.55
C THR A 153 -45.42 3.79 -0.52
N MET A 154 -45.80 4.98 -0.05
CA MET A 154 -45.01 5.71 0.96
C MET A 154 -44.81 4.86 2.23
N PRO A 155 -43.56 4.66 2.70
CA PRO A 155 -43.30 3.90 3.91
C PRO A 155 -43.68 4.67 5.17
N THR A 156 -44.02 3.94 6.22
CA THR A 156 -44.17 4.48 7.58
C THR A 156 -42.83 4.47 8.31
N GLU A 157 -42.70 5.27 9.37
CA GLU A 157 -41.50 5.25 10.23
C GLU A 157 -41.28 3.85 10.84
N ALA A 158 -42.36 3.16 11.21
CA ALA A 158 -42.35 1.79 11.69
C ALA A 158 -41.83 0.77 10.66
N ASP A 159 -41.99 1.01 9.35
CA ASP A 159 -41.36 0.16 8.32
C ASP A 159 -39.83 0.33 8.30
N PHE A 160 -39.35 1.55 8.57
CA PHE A 160 -37.92 1.87 8.60
C PHE A 160 -37.24 1.41 9.89
N GLU A 161 -37.91 1.54 11.05
CA GLU A 161 -37.47 0.94 12.32
C GLU A 161 -37.25 -0.58 12.19
N ARG A 162 -38.20 -1.28 11.55
CA ARG A 162 -38.09 -2.73 11.30
C ARG A 162 -36.92 -3.08 10.37
N PHE A 163 -36.63 -2.25 9.36
CA PHE A 163 -35.42 -2.40 8.54
C PHE A 163 -34.14 -2.26 9.37
N ILE A 164 -34.08 -1.27 10.28
CA ILE A 164 -32.94 -1.06 11.16
C ILE A 164 -32.74 -2.25 12.10
N LEU A 165 -33.82 -2.77 12.71
CA LEU A 165 -33.79 -3.98 13.55
C LEU A 165 -33.24 -5.21 12.82
N CYS A 166 -33.47 -5.32 11.50
CA CYS A 166 -32.95 -6.39 10.66
C CYS A 166 -31.51 -6.14 10.12
N LEU A 167 -30.88 -4.98 10.37
CA LEU A 167 -29.53 -4.71 9.85
C LEU A 167 -28.48 -5.78 10.22
N PRO A 168 -28.42 -6.31 11.46
CA PRO A 168 -27.50 -7.38 11.84
C PRO A 168 -27.59 -8.62 10.95
N ASP A 169 -28.80 -8.94 10.50
CA ASP A 169 -29.09 -10.13 9.73
C ASP A 169 -28.93 -9.88 8.21
N ILE A 170 -28.97 -8.60 7.78
CA ILE A 170 -28.76 -8.13 6.39
C ILE A 170 -27.27 -7.87 6.08
N CYS A 171 -26.44 -7.55 7.07
CA CYS A 171 -25.06 -7.13 6.84
C CYS A 171 -24.04 -8.18 7.24
N SER A 172 -23.47 -8.87 6.24
CA SER A 172 -22.26 -9.66 6.45
C SER A 172 -21.14 -8.80 7.03
N THR A 173 -20.60 -9.21 8.19
CA THR A 173 -19.47 -8.59 8.89
C THR A 173 -18.50 -9.65 9.37
N GLU A 174 -17.20 -9.32 9.43
CA GLU A 174 -16.12 -10.24 9.85
C GLU A 174 -16.18 -10.67 11.34
N GLY A 175 -17.11 -10.09 12.12
CA GLY A 175 -17.36 -10.44 13.51
C GLY A 175 -18.86 -10.42 13.81
N PRO A 176 -19.29 -10.84 15.03
CA PRO A 176 -20.69 -11.07 15.37
C PRO A 176 -21.54 -9.78 15.47
N GLN A 177 -20.92 -8.60 15.35
CA GLN A 177 -21.54 -7.30 15.62
C GLN A 177 -21.30 -6.28 14.50
N ILE A 178 -22.35 -5.51 14.24
CA ILE A 178 -22.27 -4.30 13.42
C ILE A 178 -21.67 -3.15 14.23
N SER A 179 -20.75 -2.42 13.63
CA SER A 179 -20.22 -1.17 14.18
C SER A 179 -21.25 -0.04 14.06
N TRP A 180 -21.44 0.74 15.14
CA TRP A 180 -22.39 1.86 15.23
C TRP A 180 -22.40 2.79 14.00
N SER A 181 -21.22 3.17 13.51
CA SER A 181 -21.06 4.02 12.32
C SER A 181 -21.58 3.40 11.01
N THR A 182 -21.60 2.06 10.91
CA THR A 182 -22.21 1.33 9.79
C THR A 182 -23.73 1.40 9.84
N ALA A 183 -24.33 1.31 11.03
CA ALA A 183 -25.76 1.48 11.22
C ALA A 183 -26.20 2.94 10.99
N GLN A 184 -25.45 3.94 11.49
CA GLN A 184 -25.67 5.36 11.16
C GLN A 184 -25.60 5.60 9.63
N THR A 185 -24.64 4.97 8.96
CA THR A 185 -24.53 5.04 7.48
C THR A 185 -25.74 4.43 6.78
N ALA A 186 -26.28 3.32 7.31
CA ALA A 186 -27.51 2.70 6.81
C ALA A 186 -28.72 3.62 6.99
N VAL A 187 -28.88 4.24 8.17
CA VAL A 187 -29.94 5.22 8.45
C VAL A 187 -29.85 6.41 7.51
N ARG A 188 -28.67 7.05 7.41
CA ARG A 188 -28.47 8.25 6.61
C ARG A 188 -28.79 8.04 5.13
N TYR A 189 -28.36 6.92 4.56
CA TYR A 189 -28.58 6.64 3.14
C TYR A 189 -29.93 5.95 2.85
N GLY A 190 -30.50 5.20 3.81
CA GLY A 190 -31.86 4.68 3.72
C GLY A 190 -32.91 5.80 3.74
N LEU A 191 -32.82 6.73 4.69
CA LEU A 191 -33.70 7.92 4.74
C LEU A 191 -33.55 8.79 3.50
N CYS A 192 -32.32 8.95 2.98
CA CYS A 192 -32.07 9.63 1.71
C CYS A 192 -32.79 8.93 0.54
N ALA A 193 -32.65 7.60 0.42
CA ALA A 193 -33.33 6.82 -0.62
C ALA A 193 -34.86 6.88 -0.53
N ILE A 194 -35.42 6.91 0.69
CA ILE A 194 -36.87 7.11 0.91
C ILE A 194 -37.29 8.51 0.45
N ARG A 195 -36.64 9.57 0.93
CA ARG A 195 -36.99 10.96 0.59
C ARG A 195 -36.87 11.24 -0.91
N CYS A 196 -35.89 10.65 -1.59
CA CYS A 196 -35.71 10.77 -3.05
C CYS A 196 -36.77 10.04 -3.89
N ARG A 197 -37.61 9.17 -3.32
CA ARG A 197 -38.79 8.59 -4.01
C ARG A 197 -40.12 9.13 -3.49
N HIS A 198 -40.20 9.42 -2.20
CA HIS A 198 -41.41 9.87 -1.53
C HIS A 198 -41.17 11.27 -0.97
N GLU A 199 -41.39 12.29 -1.79
CA GLU A 199 -41.14 13.69 -1.44
C GLU A 199 -41.95 14.13 -0.20
N ALA A 200 -43.12 13.55 0.03
CA ALA A 200 -43.94 13.78 1.23
C ALA A 200 -43.40 13.15 2.53
N PHE A 201 -42.42 12.23 2.45
CA PHE A 201 -41.91 11.55 3.65
C PHE A 201 -41.10 12.51 4.53
N ARG A 202 -41.58 12.75 5.75
CA ARG A 202 -40.89 13.50 6.80
C ARG A 202 -40.70 12.58 7.99
N GLN A 203 -39.49 12.57 8.56
CA GLN A 203 -39.24 11.87 9.82
C GLN A 203 -39.71 12.78 10.96
N THR A 204 -40.54 12.25 11.86
CA THR A 204 -41.03 12.99 13.03
C THR A 204 -39.98 12.99 14.14
N THR A 205 -40.09 13.92 15.10
CA THR A 205 -39.21 13.92 16.29
C THR A 205 -39.32 12.60 17.07
N ASN A 206 -40.53 12.01 17.13
CA ASN A 206 -40.78 10.71 17.73
C ASN A 206 -40.12 9.57 16.94
N GLY A 207 -40.32 9.51 15.62
CA GLY A 207 -39.66 8.53 14.75
C GLY A 207 -38.14 8.72 14.61
N ARG A 208 -37.59 9.85 15.06
CA ARG A 208 -36.15 9.98 15.33
C ARG A 208 -35.78 9.29 16.65
N GLY A 209 -36.45 9.63 17.75
CA GLY A 209 -36.21 8.98 19.06
C GLY A 209 -36.33 7.46 18.98
N ARG A 210 -37.38 6.95 18.32
CA ARG A 210 -37.60 5.50 18.13
C ARG A 210 -36.54 4.81 17.26
N VAL A 211 -35.83 5.54 16.40
CA VAL A 211 -34.64 5.02 15.70
C VAL A 211 -33.43 4.96 16.63
N GLU A 212 -33.27 5.93 17.52
CA GLU A 212 -32.21 5.96 18.54
C GLU A 212 -32.46 4.86 19.61
N ASP A 213 -33.70 4.63 20.03
CA ASP A 213 -34.14 3.49 20.87
C ASP A 213 -33.83 2.14 20.23
N VAL A 214 -34.05 1.99 18.92
CA VAL A 214 -33.72 0.76 18.17
C VAL A 214 -32.20 0.51 18.16
N PHE A 215 -31.38 1.55 18.02
CA PHE A 215 -29.92 1.40 18.12
C PHE A 215 -29.48 0.94 19.50
N GLU A 216 -30.07 1.51 20.56
CA GLU A 216 -29.78 1.13 21.94
C GLU A 216 -30.29 -0.29 22.24
N THR A 217 -31.47 -0.67 21.74
CA THR A 217 -32.00 -2.04 21.82
C THR A 217 -31.05 -3.05 21.14
N LEU A 218 -30.53 -2.72 19.95
CA LEU A 218 -29.55 -3.56 19.24
C LEU A 218 -28.19 -3.63 19.96
N ARG A 219 -27.81 -2.58 20.70
CA ARG A 219 -26.61 -2.55 21.54
C ARG A 219 -26.78 -3.44 22.77
N GLN A 220 -27.88 -3.32 23.50
CA GLN A 220 -28.21 -4.14 24.66
C GLN A 220 -28.38 -5.63 24.29
N ALA A 221 -28.96 -5.91 23.12
CA ALA A 221 -29.05 -7.27 22.56
C ALA A 221 -27.70 -7.81 22.04
N GLY A 222 -26.60 -7.08 22.18
CA GLY A 222 -25.26 -7.52 21.75
C GLY A 222 -25.10 -7.71 20.24
N LYS A 223 -26.00 -7.15 19.41
CA LYS A 223 -25.94 -7.22 17.94
C LYS A 223 -25.17 -6.03 17.31
N LEU A 224 -25.03 -4.92 18.05
CA LEU A 224 -24.39 -3.68 17.60
C LEU A 224 -23.41 -3.20 18.67
N THR A 225 -22.23 -2.73 18.27
CA THR A 225 -21.22 -2.19 19.19
C THR A 225 -20.77 -0.77 18.84
N ARG A 226 -20.51 0.03 19.88
CA ARG A 226 -19.81 1.32 19.79
C ARG A 226 -18.29 1.15 19.92
N GLU A 227 -17.81 0.02 20.41
CA GLU A 227 -16.38 -0.25 20.60
C GLU A 227 -15.65 -0.22 19.26
N PRO A 228 -14.44 0.38 19.20
CA PRO A 228 -13.65 0.38 17.98
C PRO A 228 -13.19 -1.05 17.68
N LYS A 229 -13.42 -1.55 16.45
CA LYS A 229 -12.99 -2.89 16.02
C LYS A 229 -11.47 -3.13 16.06
N ARG A 230 -10.68 -2.09 16.34
CA ARG A 230 -9.23 -2.06 16.53
C ARG A 230 -8.85 -0.68 17.07
N ASP A 231 -7.93 -0.62 18.01
CA ASP A 231 -7.42 0.63 18.59
C ASP A 231 -6.83 1.58 17.53
N LYS A 232 -6.78 2.88 17.84
CA LYS A 232 -6.08 3.87 16.99
C LYS A 232 -4.58 3.72 17.22
N GLN A 233 -3.77 3.84 16.16
CA GLN A 233 -2.32 3.78 16.24
C GLN A 233 -1.72 5.03 15.62
N TRP A 234 -0.50 5.40 16.04
CA TRP A 234 0.18 6.64 15.65
C TRP A 234 1.54 6.33 15.03
N VAL A 235 1.56 6.13 13.71
CA VAL A 235 2.74 5.72 12.96
C VAL A 235 3.52 6.96 12.53
N SER A 236 4.26 7.52 13.49
CA SER A 236 5.14 8.69 13.32
C SER A 236 6.18 8.51 12.22
N ALA A 237 6.76 9.61 11.73
CA ALA A 237 7.84 9.61 10.74
C ALA A 237 9.05 8.77 11.18
N ARG A 238 9.36 8.74 12.48
CA ARG A 238 10.39 7.86 13.06
C ARG A 238 10.00 6.38 12.96
N LEU A 239 8.73 6.02 13.17
CA LEU A 239 8.27 4.65 12.98
C LEU A 239 8.23 4.27 11.49
N ILE A 240 7.93 5.21 10.59
CA ILE A 240 8.04 5.02 9.14
C ILE A 240 9.49 4.70 8.74
N SER A 241 10.48 5.40 9.30
CA SER A 241 11.90 5.07 9.10
C SER A 241 12.23 3.63 9.51
N CYS A 242 11.72 3.17 10.67
CA CYS A 242 11.87 1.77 11.11
C CYS A 242 11.15 0.76 10.20
N LEU A 243 9.99 1.13 9.64
CA LEU A 243 9.18 0.32 8.72
C LEU A 243 9.84 0.16 7.35
N THR A 244 10.33 1.24 6.75
CA THR A 244 11.01 1.20 5.44
C THR A 244 12.39 0.55 5.55
N ARG A 245 13.15 0.83 6.62
CA ARG A 245 14.39 0.12 6.93
C ARG A 245 14.14 -1.38 7.11
N GLY A 246 13.06 -1.79 7.79
CA GLY A 246 12.68 -3.20 7.93
C GLY A 246 12.45 -3.88 6.57
N LEU A 247 11.69 -3.26 5.67
CA LEU A 247 11.48 -3.76 4.30
C LEU A 247 12.80 -3.89 3.52
N LEU A 248 13.70 -2.91 3.60
CA LEU A 248 14.98 -2.94 2.89
C LEU A 248 15.93 -3.98 3.48
N VAL A 249 15.95 -4.17 4.81
CA VAL A 249 16.75 -5.22 5.45
C VAL A 249 16.24 -6.61 5.07
N GLU A 250 14.93 -6.83 5.07
CA GLU A 250 14.34 -8.08 4.58
C GLU A 250 14.75 -8.35 3.12
N ALA A 251 14.69 -7.34 2.26
CA ALA A 251 15.04 -7.46 0.85
C ALA A 251 16.54 -7.68 0.58
N VAL A 252 17.44 -7.04 1.33
CA VAL A 252 18.90 -7.25 1.19
C VAL A 252 19.32 -8.63 1.73
N GLN A 253 18.72 -9.11 2.83
CA GLN A 253 19.11 -10.38 3.46
C GLN A 253 18.40 -11.61 2.88
N GLY A 254 17.10 -11.49 2.61
CA GLY A 254 16.25 -12.55 2.06
C GLY A 254 16.13 -12.54 0.54
N GLY A 255 16.61 -11.48 -0.11
CA GLY A 255 16.33 -11.16 -1.50
C GLY A 255 14.88 -10.69 -1.71
N THR A 256 14.63 -10.02 -2.84
CA THR A 256 13.27 -9.65 -3.28
C THR A 256 12.96 -10.23 -4.65
N THR A 257 11.72 -10.13 -5.11
CA THR A 257 11.30 -10.53 -6.47
C THR A 257 11.62 -9.45 -7.51
N ASP A 258 11.48 -8.19 -7.11
CA ASP A 258 11.72 -6.98 -7.90
C ASP A 258 12.14 -5.87 -6.93
N TRP A 259 13.25 -5.20 -7.24
CA TRP A 259 13.74 -4.06 -6.45
C TRP A 259 12.91 -2.80 -6.69
N SER A 260 12.39 -2.57 -7.89
CA SER A 260 11.50 -1.44 -8.20
C SER A 260 10.19 -1.55 -7.42
N TRP A 261 9.64 -2.76 -7.25
CA TRP A 261 8.54 -3.03 -6.30
C TRP A 261 8.92 -2.63 -4.87
N THR A 262 10.09 -3.06 -4.40
CA THR A 262 10.55 -2.88 -3.01
C THR A 262 10.84 -1.41 -2.69
N ILE A 263 11.45 -0.67 -3.61
CA ILE A 263 11.62 0.79 -3.51
C ILE A 263 10.26 1.49 -3.50
N GLN A 264 9.33 1.10 -4.39
CA GLN A 264 7.99 1.67 -4.40
C GLN A 264 7.23 1.39 -3.08
N GLN A 265 7.42 0.22 -2.47
CA GLN A 265 6.87 -0.08 -1.15
C GLN A 265 7.35 0.94 -0.10
N CYS A 266 8.65 1.26 -0.09
CA CYS A 266 9.22 2.23 0.84
C CYS A 266 8.78 3.68 0.52
N LEU A 267 8.79 4.04 -0.77
CA LEU A 267 8.38 5.36 -1.26
C LEU A 267 6.91 5.65 -0.94
N GLY A 268 6.01 4.69 -1.13
CA GLY A 268 4.57 4.87 -0.87
C GLY A 268 4.25 5.16 0.60
N LEU A 269 4.97 4.54 1.54
CA LEU A 269 4.85 4.86 2.96
C LEU A 269 5.45 6.23 3.30
N SER A 270 6.64 6.52 2.75
CA SER A 270 7.38 7.76 3.01
C SER A 270 6.65 9.00 2.47
N LEU A 271 6.13 8.95 1.24
CA LEU A 271 5.29 10.01 0.66
C LEU A 271 4.00 10.24 1.45
N GLN A 272 3.36 9.17 1.94
CA GLN A 272 2.15 9.33 2.74
C GLN A 272 2.44 10.01 4.09
N SER A 273 3.57 9.66 4.71
CA SER A 273 4.04 10.27 5.97
C SER A 273 4.43 11.73 5.79
N ALA A 274 5.31 12.02 4.83
CA ALA A 274 5.91 13.34 4.64
C ALA A 274 4.88 14.39 4.19
N MET A 275 3.91 14.01 3.34
CA MET A 275 2.82 14.90 2.95
C MET A 275 1.58 14.81 3.87
N SER A 276 1.67 14.12 5.02
CA SER A 276 0.56 13.94 5.97
C SER A 276 -0.75 13.44 5.33
N SER A 277 -0.66 12.76 4.18
CA SER A 277 -1.77 12.61 3.24
C SER A 277 -2.61 11.37 3.57
N ARG A 278 -3.77 11.24 2.95
CA ARG A 278 -4.47 9.94 2.93
C ARG A 278 -3.84 9.12 1.82
N ALA A 279 -3.72 7.80 2.00
CA ALA A 279 -3.35 6.89 0.92
C ALA A 279 -4.16 7.14 -0.37
N GLY A 280 -5.44 7.52 -0.25
CA GLY A 280 -6.36 7.84 -1.35
C GLY A 280 -6.21 9.24 -1.99
N ASP A 281 -5.28 10.05 -1.48
CA ASP A 281 -4.89 11.35 -2.04
C ASP A 281 -3.61 11.21 -2.93
N ILE A 282 -2.77 10.19 -2.70
CA ILE A 282 -1.54 9.88 -3.49
C ILE A 282 -1.66 8.62 -4.38
N ALA A 283 -2.54 7.69 -4.03
CA ALA A 283 -2.73 6.41 -4.69
C ALA A 283 -4.22 6.18 -4.96
N LYS A 284 -4.55 5.31 -5.92
CA LYS A 284 -5.93 5.13 -6.41
C LYS A 284 -6.87 4.62 -5.32
N SER A 285 -7.87 5.45 -5.02
CA SER A 285 -9.02 5.05 -4.22
C SER A 285 -9.93 4.14 -5.05
N GLY A 286 -10.57 3.14 -4.43
CA GLY A 286 -11.50 2.26 -5.17
C GLY A 286 -12.66 3.04 -5.78
N ARG A 287 -13.02 2.70 -7.04
CA ARG A 287 -14.06 3.36 -7.88
C ARG A 287 -13.71 4.74 -8.45
N TYR A 288 -12.44 5.14 -8.40
CA TYR A 288 -11.93 6.34 -9.07
C TYR A 288 -11.06 5.96 -10.29
N GLY A 289 -10.78 6.93 -11.15
CA GLY A 289 -9.92 6.76 -12.33
C GLY A 289 -8.45 6.46 -12.00
N ASP A 290 -7.69 6.04 -13.01
CA ASP A 290 -6.24 5.80 -12.89
C ASP A 290 -5.41 7.10 -12.89
N ASP A 291 -5.99 8.18 -13.39
CA ASP A 291 -5.51 9.56 -13.31
C ASP A 291 -5.70 10.18 -11.90
N GLU A 292 -6.67 9.71 -11.12
CA GLU A 292 -7.05 10.28 -9.82
C GLU A 292 -6.11 9.88 -8.65
N CYS A 293 -4.81 10.07 -8.87
CA CYS A 293 -3.71 9.80 -7.95
C CYS A 293 -2.61 10.88 -8.08
N LEU A 294 -1.39 10.63 -7.56
CA LEU A 294 -0.22 11.47 -7.79
C LEU A 294 0.51 11.05 -9.09
N LEU A 295 0.58 11.95 -10.08
CA LEU A 295 1.33 11.76 -11.33
C LEU A 295 2.69 12.47 -11.28
N PHE A 296 3.66 12.11 -12.13
CA PHE A 296 4.97 12.77 -12.13
C PHE A 296 4.89 14.28 -12.43
N GLN A 297 3.98 14.71 -13.32
CA GLN A 297 3.72 16.13 -13.61
C GLN A 297 3.26 16.95 -12.40
N ASP A 298 2.75 16.31 -11.35
CA ASP A 298 2.30 16.98 -10.13
C ASP A 298 3.48 17.32 -9.20
N ILE A 299 4.69 16.87 -9.52
CA ILE A 299 5.92 17.07 -8.75
C ILE A 299 6.85 18.04 -9.48
N LYS A 300 7.14 19.18 -8.85
CA LYS A 300 8.23 20.08 -9.24
C LYS A 300 9.43 19.82 -8.32
N LEU A 301 10.28 18.87 -8.71
CA LEU A 301 11.52 18.55 -8.00
C LEU A 301 12.65 19.48 -8.48
N LYS A 302 13.14 20.34 -7.59
CA LYS A 302 14.31 21.19 -7.78
C LYS A 302 15.52 20.60 -7.06
N ILE A 303 16.68 20.65 -7.72
CA ILE A 303 17.97 20.24 -7.19
C ILE A 303 18.90 21.45 -7.26
N THR A 304 19.47 21.84 -6.12
CA THR A 304 20.36 22.99 -6.01
C THR A 304 21.72 22.53 -5.52
N VAL A 305 22.78 22.77 -6.30
CA VAL A 305 24.15 22.41 -5.89
C VAL A 305 24.63 23.41 -4.83
N LYS A 306 24.98 22.92 -3.65
CA LYS A 306 25.60 23.68 -2.57
C LYS A 306 26.96 24.21 -3.04
N ALA A 307 27.32 25.43 -2.64
CA ALA A 307 28.63 25.99 -2.94
C ALA A 307 29.75 25.05 -2.45
N LEU A 308 30.84 24.96 -3.22
CA LEU A 308 31.97 24.09 -2.90
C LEU A 308 32.53 24.43 -1.51
N PRO A 309 32.75 23.45 -0.61
CA PRO A 309 33.57 23.67 0.57
C PRO A 309 34.96 24.13 0.12
N THR A 310 35.52 25.11 0.81
CA THR A 310 36.73 25.83 0.38
C THR A 310 37.93 24.88 0.25
N VAL A 311 38.87 25.24 -0.65
CA VAL A 311 39.99 24.42 -1.13
C VAL A 311 40.68 23.62 -0.01
N GLY A 312 40.63 22.28 -0.11
CA GLY A 312 41.38 21.36 0.76
C GLY A 312 40.65 20.08 1.14
N GLY A 313 39.32 20.04 1.06
CA GLY A 313 38.53 18.84 1.38
C GLY A 313 38.65 17.69 0.36
N PRO A 314 38.40 16.43 0.78
CA PRO A 314 38.35 15.29 -0.14
C PRO A 314 37.17 15.43 -1.13
N PRO A 315 37.23 14.75 -2.30
CA PRO A 315 36.20 14.84 -3.33
C PRO A 315 34.91 14.10 -2.91
N VAL A 316 34.04 14.79 -2.16
CA VAL A 316 32.65 14.40 -1.87
C VAL A 316 31.87 14.17 -3.18
N ALA A 317 31.01 13.16 -3.29
CA ALA A 317 30.29 12.89 -4.54
C ALA A 317 29.24 13.98 -4.86
N LEU A 318 28.89 14.16 -6.13
CA LEU A 318 28.06 15.30 -6.57
C LEU A 318 26.67 15.32 -5.91
N LEU A 319 26.03 14.15 -5.71
CA LEU A 319 24.71 14.06 -5.09
C LEU A 319 24.72 14.30 -3.56
N ASP A 320 25.87 14.18 -2.90
CA ASP A 320 26.02 14.58 -1.49
C ASP A 320 26.15 16.12 -1.37
N ARG A 321 26.43 16.82 -2.48
CA ARG A 321 26.55 18.30 -2.54
C ARG A 321 25.26 19.01 -2.96
N VAL A 322 24.10 18.35 -2.98
CA VAL A 322 22.83 18.98 -3.38
C VAL A 322 21.84 19.16 -2.24
N ASP A 323 21.09 20.25 -2.26
CA ASP A 323 19.79 20.36 -1.61
C ASP A 323 18.69 19.94 -2.60
N MET A 324 17.85 19.00 -2.20
CA MET A 324 16.63 18.62 -2.93
C MET A 324 15.42 19.28 -2.30
N HIS A 325 14.63 19.98 -3.10
CA HIS A 325 13.36 20.59 -2.71
C HIS A 325 12.30 20.18 -3.72
N ALA A 326 11.14 19.71 -3.27
CA ALA A 326 10.08 19.25 -4.16
C ALA A 326 8.72 19.79 -3.74
N THR A 327 7.99 20.36 -4.70
CA THR A 327 6.61 20.82 -4.51
C THR A 327 5.65 19.86 -5.19
N PHE A 328 4.76 19.26 -4.41
CA PHE A 328 3.77 18.27 -4.83
C PHE A 328 2.38 18.91 -4.91
N THR A 329 1.63 18.64 -5.98
CA THR A 329 0.29 19.19 -6.22
C THR A 329 -0.77 18.10 -6.12
N LEU A 330 -1.38 17.92 -4.96
CA LEU A 330 -2.38 16.88 -4.72
C LEU A 330 -3.75 17.32 -5.29
N ARG A 331 -3.95 17.08 -6.59
CA ARG A 331 -5.18 17.44 -7.34
C ARG A 331 -6.45 16.69 -6.92
N HIS A 332 -6.30 15.57 -6.22
CA HIS A 332 -7.42 14.65 -5.95
C HIS A 332 -7.63 14.43 -4.44
N THR A 333 -7.54 15.46 -3.60
CA THR A 333 -7.77 15.32 -2.15
C THR A 333 -9.25 15.05 -1.79
N LYS A 334 -9.49 14.35 -0.66
CA LYS A 334 -10.85 14.15 -0.13
C LYS A 334 -11.58 15.48 0.13
N GLY A 335 -12.57 15.76 -0.72
CA GLY A 335 -13.43 16.96 -0.65
C GLY A 335 -13.43 17.68 -2.00
N TYR A 336 -12.25 17.80 -2.60
CA TYR A 336 -11.96 18.64 -3.76
C TYR A 336 -11.53 17.84 -5.00
N LYS A 337 -11.80 16.52 -5.04
CA LYS A 337 -11.60 15.71 -6.26
C LYS A 337 -12.43 16.33 -7.40
N ARG A 338 -11.73 16.83 -8.45
CA ARG A 338 -12.22 17.60 -9.62
C ARG A 338 -12.34 19.12 -9.45
N ASP A 339 -11.94 19.69 -8.32
CA ASP A 339 -11.85 21.14 -8.15
C ASP A 339 -10.38 21.61 -8.12
N GLY A 340 -9.90 22.09 -9.26
CA GLY A 340 -8.51 22.54 -9.43
C GLY A 340 -8.14 23.78 -8.63
N HIS A 341 -9.10 24.54 -8.11
CA HIS A 341 -8.83 25.73 -7.28
C HIS A 341 -8.40 25.34 -5.86
N ASN A 342 -8.89 24.19 -5.37
CA ASN A 342 -8.61 23.66 -4.04
C ASN A 342 -7.56 22.51 -4.06
N ASN A 343 -6.64 22.56 -5.03
CA ASN A 343 -5.47 21.69 -5.08
C ASN A 343 -4.60 21.87 -3.82
N HIS A 344 -4.30 20.79 -3.10
CA HIS A 344 -3.44 20.88 -1.93
C HIS A 344 -1.97 20.80 -2.35
N VAL A 345 -1.26 21.92 -2.21
CA VAL A 345 0.18 22.00 -2.48
C VAL A 345 0.97 21.70 -1.21
N VAL A 346 1.98 20.82 -1.32
CA VAL A 346 2.90 20.46 -0.23
C VAL A 346 4.34 20.60 -0.72
N SER A 347 5.16 21.38 -0.01
CA SER A 347 6.60 21.48 -0.27
C SER A 347 7.39 20.64 0.73
N LEU A 348 8.24 19.75 0.22
CA LEU A 348 9.17 18.94 0.99
C LEU A 348 10.62 19.38 0.71
N ARG A 349 11.49 19.23 1.71
CA ARG A 349 12.95 19.25 1.57
C ARG A 349 13.47 17.82 1.77
N GLY A 350 14.57 17.47 1.12
CA GLY A 350 15.32 16.26 1.42
C GLY A 350 15.84 16.29 2.86
N LEU A 351 16.10 15.13 3.44
CA LEU A 351 16.69 15.04 4.77
C LEU A 351 18.20 15.31 4.68
N ASP A 352 18.74 15.93 5.75
CA ASP A 352 20.17 16.17 5.90
C ASP A 352 20.98 14.87 5.97
N ASP A 353 22.29 14.96 5.73
CA ASP A 353 23.14 13.81 5.38
C ASP A 353 23.41 12.83 6.54
N ASP A 354 22.97 13.16 7.76
CA ASP A 354 23.01 12.29 8.94
C ASP A 354 21.78 11.38 9.07
N GLN A 355 20.69 11.67 8.34
CA GLN A 355 19.45 10.92 8.40
C GLN A 355 19.47 9.70 7.46
N PRO A 356 18.86 8.57 7.86
CA PRO A 356 18.89 7.35 7.06
C PRO A 356 18.04 7.50 5.78
N GLY A 357 18.70 7.53 4.61
CA GLY A 357 18.08 7.72 3.29
C GLY A 357 16.90 6.78 2.97
N SER A 358 16.81 5.64 3.66
CA SER A 358 15.62 4.76 3.69
C SER A 358 14.31 5.44 4.12
N ALA A 359 14.35 6.63 4.73
CA ALA A 359 13.19 7.40 5.17
C ALA A 359 13.00 8.71 4.38
N ASP A 360 13.99 9.13 3.58
CA ASP A 360 13.90 10.34 2.77
C ASP A 360 13.03 10.07 1.54
N ALA A 361 11.84 10.67 1.53
CA ALA A 361 10.87 10.53 0.46
C ALA A 361 11.37 11.07 -0.90
N LEU A 362 12.32 12.02 -0.93
CA LEU A 362 12.90 12.56 -2.16
C LEU A 362 14.03 11.66 -2.68
N GLN A 363 14.88 11.12 -1.79
CA GLN A 363 15.88 10.11 -2.19
C GLN A 363 15.19 8.87 -2.77
N LEU A 364 14.16 8.35 -2.09
CA LEU A 364 13.36 7.23 -2.58
C LEU A 364 12.63 7.58 -3.90
N LEU A 365 12.19 8.82 -4.09
CA LEU A 365 11.56 9.28 -5.34
C LEU A 365 12.58 9.29 -6.49
N VAL A 366 13.80 9.80 -6.28
CA VAL A 366 14.87 9.81 -7.28
C VAL A 366 15.29 8.39 -7.65
N ILE A 367 15.48 7.49 -6.66
CA ILE A 367 15.76 6.07 -6.90
C ILE A 367 14.66 5.44 -7.76
N HIS A 368 13.40 5.63 -7.38
CA HIS A 368 12.24 5.08 -8.09
C HIS A 368 12.10 5.64 -9.51
N ALA A 369 12.33 6.94 -9.69
CA ALA A 369 12.25 7.62 -10.98
C ALA A 369 13.37 7.19 -11.94
N LEU A 370 14.61 7.04 -11.44
CA LEU A 370 15.73 6.47 -12.20
C LEU A 370 15.39 5.06 -12.69
N ARG A 371 14.93 4.19 -11.77
CA ARG A 371 14.51 2.82 -12.10
C ARG A 371 13.33 2.78 -13.08
N GLN A 372 12.49 3.82 -13.18
CA GLN A 372 11.43 3.88 -14.19
C GLN A 372 11.86 4.50 -15.54
N GLY A 373 13.10 4.99 -15.67
CA GLY A 373 13.51 5.85 -16.79
C GLY A 373 12.72 7.18 -16.83
N ALA A 374 12.13 7.59 -15.70
CA ALA A 374 11.18 8.69 -15.63
C ALA A 374 11.84 10.07 -15.55
N ILE A 375 13.16 10.15 -15.35
CA ILE A 375 13.94 11.40 -15.45
C ILE A 375 14.51 11.51 -16.87
N ARG A 376 14.29 12.63 -17.54
CA ARG A 376 14.73 12.86 -18.91
C ARG A 376 16.24 13.06 -18.95
N GLY A 377 16.96 12.14 -19.59
CA GLY A 377 18.41 12.25 -19.80
C GLY A 377 19.28 11.82 -18.61
N ALA A 378 18.70 11.55 -17.43
CA ALA A 378 19.44 10.91 -16.34
C ALA A 378 19.37 9.39 -16.44
N THR A 379 20.52 8.73 -16.30
CA THR A 379 20.63 7.27 -16.24
C THR A 379 21.36 6.81 -14.97
N SER A 380 22.31 7.56 -14.44
CA SER A 380 23.00 7.34 -13.16
C SER A 380 22.44 8.26 -12.05
N ALA A 381 22.86 8.07 -10.81
CA ALA A 381 22.56 8.96 -9.69
C ALA A 381 23.23 10.34 -9.87
N GLU A 382 24.39 10.36 -10.52
CA GLU A 382 25.19 11.53 -10.82
C GLU A 382 24.58 12.34 -11.97
N ASP A 383 24.04 11.65 -13.00
CA ASP A 383 23.39 12.27 -14.16
C ASP A 383 22.18 13.11 -13.73
N VAL A 384 21.50 12.75 -12.64
CA VAL A 384 20.32 13.49 -12.13
C VAL A 384 20.63 14.97 -11.91
N VAL A 385 21.86 15.30 -11.49
CA VAL A 385 22.30 16.68 -11.26
C VAL A 385 22.66 17.40 -12.57
N GLY A 386 23.02 16.66 -13.63
CA GLY A 386 23.24 17.19 -14.97
C GLY A 386 21.98 17.24 -15.85
N ALA A 387 20.91 16.54 -15.46
CA ALA A 387 19.65 16.41 -16.18
C ALA A 387 18.56 17.42 -15.78
N VAL A 388 18.91 18.39 -14.92
CA VAL A 388 18.01 19.51 -14.57
C VAL A 388 18.04 20.60 -15.64
N ASP A 389 16.96 21.36 -15.73
CA ASP A 389 16.91 22.58 -16.54
C ASP A 389 17.71 23.74 -15.91
N PRO A 390 17.93 24.87 -16.62
CA PRO A 390 18.67 26.02 -16.08
C PRO A 390 18.08 26.68 -14.82
N ALA A 391 16.84 26.36 -14.43
CA ALA A 391 16.24 26.82 -13.18
C ALA A 391 16.41 25.81 -12.03
N GLY A 392 17.02 24.65 -12.32
CA GLY A 392 17.33 23.57 -11.40
C GLY A 392 16.25 22.49 -11.29
N TYR A 393 15.24 22.47 -12.16
CA TYR A 393 14.15 21.47 -12.07
C TYR A 393 14.43 20.21 -12.87
N VAL A 394 14.08 19.06 -12.28
CA VAL A 394 14.11 17.75 -12.92
C VAL A 394 12.99 17.66 -13.97
N GLN A 395 13.36 17.33 -15.19
CA GLN A 395 12.43 17.18 -16.32
C GLN A 395 11.96 15.72 -16.43
N TRP A 396 10.65 15.47 -16.44
CA TRP A 396 10.09 14.11 -16.43
C TRP A 396 9.91 13.54 -17.85
N THR A 397 10.36 12.32 -18.09
CA THR A 397 10.13 11.57 -19.34
C THR A 397 8.66 11.17 -19.52
N PHE A 398 7.96 10.91 -18.41
CA PHE A 398 6.60 10.35 -18.40
C PHE A 398 5.65 11.16 -17.49
N PRO A 399 5.37 12.45 -17.80
CA PRO A 399 4.63 13.37 -16.92
C PRO A 399 3.26 12.83 -16.46
N GLY A 400 2.48 12.25 -17.38
CA GLY A 400 1.16 11.69 -17.07
C GLY A 400 1.18 10.31 -16.40
N ARG A 401 2.34 9.72 -16.07
CA ARG A 401 2.42 8.40 -15.42
C ARG A 401 2.18 8.52 -13.91
N PRO A 402 1.43 7.59 -13.28
CA PRO A 402 1.36 7.48 -11.83
C PRO A 402 2.74 7.28 -11.19
N VAL A 403 3.03 8.05 -10.14
CA VAL A 403 4.29 7.91 -9.38
C VAL A 403 4.31 6.56 -8.66
N LEU A 404 3.19 6.17 -8.05
CA LEU A 404 2.99 4.84 -7.50
C LEU A 404 2.16 4.01 -8.50
N VAL A 405 2.78 3.03 -9.16
CA VAL A 405 2.14 2.18 -10.17
C VAL A 405 1.55 0.90 -9.57
N ASN A 406 0.55 0.34 -10.23
CA ASN A 406 -0.11 -0.89 -9.82
C ASN A 406 0.77 -2.11 -10.10
N TYR A 407 0.90 -3.01 -9.13
CA TYR A 407 1.66 -4.25 -9.28
C TYR A 407 0.72 -5.45 -9.37
N PHE A 408 0.56 -6.00 -10.58
CA PHE A 408 -0.28 -7.17 -10.83
C PHE A 408 0.57 -8.40 -11.15
N ARG A 409 0.36 -9.50 -10.42
CA ARG A 409 1.12 -10.76 -10.59
C ARG A 409 2.65 -10.56 -10.57
N LEU A 410 3.14 -9.68 -9.68
CA LEU A 410 4.55 -9.28 -9.54
C LEU A 410 5.14 -8.54 -10.76
N ARG A 411 4.31 -7.93 -11.61
CA ARG A 411 4.74 -7.04 -12.70
C ARG A 411 4.24 -5.61 -12.48
N PRO A 412 5.05 -4.57 -12.72
CA PRO A 412 4.57 -3.19 -12.77
C PRO A 412 3.65 -3.00 -13.99
N ASP A 413 2.48 -2.41 -13.76
CA ASP A 413 1.60 -1.90 -14.80
C ASP A 413 1.68 -0.37 -14.80
N TYR A 414 2.61 0.18 -15.59
CA TYR A 414 2.85 1.62 -15.68
C TYR A 414 1.66 2.43 -16.22
N THR A 415 0.61 1.77 -16.74
CA THR A 415 -0.63 2.45 -17.17
C THR A 415 -1.62 2.67 -16.03
N LYS A 416 -1.42 2.02 -14.86
CA LYS A 416 -2.38 2.01 -13.76
C LYS A 416 -1.77 2.44 -12.45
N ALA A 417 -2.53 3.23 -11.69
CA ALA A 417 -2.13 3.72 -10.39
C ALA A 417 -2.26 2.66 -9.30
N ALA A 418 -1.27 2.63 -8.40
CA ALA A 418 -1.25 1.80 -7.21
C ALA A 418 -2.57 1.93 -6.45
N SER A 419 -3.19 0.81 -6.06
CA SER A 419 -4.40 0.88 -5.24
C SER A 419 -4.07 1.24 -3.79
N THR A 420 -4.99 1.89 -3.10
CA THR A 420 -4.95 2.08 -1.64
C THR A 420 -4.80 0.77 -0.85
N ILE A 421 -5.24 -0.37 -1.42
CA ILE A 421 -5.05 -1.72 -0.87
C ILE A 421 -3.58 -2.16 -0.98
N GLN A 422 -2.88 -1.78 -2.06
CA GLN A 422 -1.45 -2.02 -2.27
C GLN A 422 -0.60 -1.33 -1.18
N LEU A 423 -0.96 -0.10 -0.80
CA LEU A 423 -0.31 0.62 0.31
C LEU A 423 -0.63 -0.02 1.68
N LEU A 424 -1.87 -0.48 1.90
CA LEU A 424 -2.24 -1.19 3.14
C LEU A 424 -1.48 -2.52 3.31
N SER A 425 -1.42 -3.34 2.25
CA SER A 425 -0.66 -4.58 2.24
C SER A 425 0.84 -4.32 2.45
N THR A 426 1.35 -3.21 1.93
CA THR A 426 2.73 -2.77 2.12
C THR A 426 3.03 -2.39 3.57
N LEU A 427 2.16 -1.61 4.21
CA LEU A 427 2.28 -1.24 5.62
C LEU A 427 2.25 -2.48 6.53
N GLN A 428 1.39 -3.46 6.22
CA GLN A 428 1.30 -4.72 6.97
C GLN A 428 2.54 -5.61 6.79
N LYS A 429 3.11 -5.68 5.57
CA LYS A 429 4.40 -6.33 5.34
C LYS A 429 5.52 -5.63 6.12
N ALA A 430 5.56 -4.29 6.09
CA ALA A 430 6.56 -3.51 6.80
C ALA A 430 6.48 -3.71 8.33
N ALA A 431 5.27 -3.72 8.89
CA ALA A 431 5.05 -4.01 10.31
C ALA A 431 5.63 -5.38 10.71
N ALA A 432 5.31 -6.43 9.93
CA ALA A 432 5.84 -7.77 10.16
C ALA A 432 7.37 -7.85 10.01
N ALA A 433 7.95 -7.16 9.02
CA ALA A 433 9.40 -7.10 8.82
C ALA A 433 10.13 -6.36 9.96
N SER A 434 9.48 -5.38 10.59
CA SER A 434 9.99 -4.62 11.74
C SER A 434 9.62 -5.22 13.10
N GLY A 435 8.94 -6.37 13.16
CA GLY A 435 8.56 -7.05 14.40
C GLY A 435 7.36 -6.46 15.15
N ILE A 436 6.58 -5.59 14.50
CA ILE A 436 5.39 -4.93 15.06
C ILE A 436 4.20 -5.89 14.97
N ALA A 437 3.55 -6.17 16.10
CA ALA A 437 2.44 -7.12 16.20
C ALA A 437 1.07 -6.49 15.86
N GLU A 438 0.98 -5.17 16.02
CA GLU A 438 -0.23 -4.38 15.86
C GLU A 438 -0.68 -4.32 14.40
N LYS A 439 -1.97 -4.56 14.14
CA LYS A 439 -2.56 -4.52 12.79
C LYS A 439 -2.67 -3.08 12.27
N LEU A 440 -1.55 -2.49 11.83
CA LEU A 440 -1.50 -1.12 11.29
C LEU A 440 -2.39 -0.93 10.05
N VAL A 441 -2.94 0.28 9.89
CA VAL A 441 -3.67 0.72 8.68
C VAL A 441 -3.16 2.07 8.20
N THR A 442 -3.33 2.39 6.92
CA THR A 442 -2.78 3.62 6.30
C THR A 442 -3.29 4.93 6.92
N GLN A 443 -4.41 4.91 7.65
CA GLN A 443 -4.87 6.07 8.43
C GLN A 443 -3.96 6.36 9.64
N ASP A 444 -3.27 5.37 10.19
CA ASP A 444 -2.38 5.54 11.36
C ASP A 444 -1.10 6.31 11.01
N ILE A 445 -0.66 6.26 9.74
CA ILE A 445 0.42 7.11 9.22
C ILE A 445 -0.02 8.57 9.32
N ARG A 446 -1.22 8.89 8.84
CA ARG A 446 -1.80 10.25 8.91
C ARG A 446 -2.12 10.69 10.36
N ARG A 447 -2.36 9.76 11.29
CA ARG A 447 -2.40 10.05 12.74
C ARG A 447 -1.01 10.38 13.28
N GLY A 448 0.00 9.58 12.90
CA GLY A 448 1.41 9.83 13.19
C GLY A 448 1.87 11.21 12.74
N SER A 449 1.69 11.56 11.46
CA SER A 449 2.04 12.89 10.95
C SER A 449 1.29 14.03 11.65
N ALA A 450 0.03 13.81 12.05
CA ALA A 450 -0.73 14.80 12.83
C ALA A 450 -0.12 15.03 14.22
N LEU A 451 0.22 13.94 14.91
CA LEU A 451 0.87 13.99 16.23
C LEU A 451 2.26 14.63 16.13
N ASP A 452 3.09 14.17 15.18
CA ASP A 452 4.43 14.72 14.95
C ASP A 452 4.36 16.24 14.66
N ALA A 453 3.49 16.68 13.75
CA ALA A 453 3.26 18.09 13.45
C ALA A 453 2.71 18.88 14.65
N SER A 454 1.99 18.22 15.56
CA SER A 454 1.43 18.86 16.76
C SER A 454 2.45 19.09 17.88
N GLU A 455 3.58 18.38 17.85
CA GLU A 455 4.70 18.52 18.79
C GLU A 455 5.81 19.44 18.21
N LEU A 456 5.70 19.90 16.95
CA LEU A 456 6.61 20.88 16.34
C LEU A 456 6.40 22.28 16.93
N ARG A 457 7.48 22.85 17.48
CA ARG A 457 7.58 24.26 17.91
C ARG A 457 8.09 25.14 16.75
N PRO A 458 7.72 26.43 16.66
CA PRO A 458 6.73 27.13 17.49
C PRO A 458 5.29 26.99 16.93
N GLY A 459 4.31 27.31 17.77
CA GLY A 459 2.90 27.44 17.38
C GLY A 459 1.92 26.62 18.24
N PRO A 460 0.61 26.92 18.18
CA PRO A 460 -0.40 26.12 18.86
C PRO A 460 -0.54 24.76 18.17
N SER A 461 -0.15 23.69 18.89
CA SER A 461 -0.15 22.27 18.51
C SER A 461 -1.26 21.85 17.52
N LEU A 462 -2.53 22.18 17.79
CA LEU A 462 -3.65 21.75 16.94
C LEU A 462 -3.72 22.48 15.58
N THR A 463 -3.18 23.69 15.47
CA THR A 463 -3.13 24.45 14.21
C THR A 463 -2.04 23.89 13.29
N ASN A 464 -0.86 23.56 13.83
CA ASN A 464 0.21 22.92 13.07
C ASN A 464 -0.26 21.57 12.52
N ALA A 465 -0.96 20.77 13.33
CA ALA A 465 -1.62 19.54 12.89
C ALA A 465 -2.75 19.78 11.87
N ALA A 466 -3.57 20.84 12.02
CA ALA A 466 -4.64 21.15 11.07
C ALA A 466 -4.08 21.54 9.68
N ALA A 467 -3.04 22.37 9.65
CA ALA A 467 -2.35 22.78 8.43
C ALA A 467 -1.69 21.59 7.73
N ALA A 468 -0.90 20.79 8.46
CA ALA A 468 -0.27 19.59 7.93
C ALA A 468 -1.28 18.59 7.34
N LEU A 469 -2.43 18.42 7.99
CA LEU A 469 -3.48 17.53 7.50
C LEU A 469 -4.31 18.10 6.33
N ASN A 470 -4.17 19.38 5.97
CA ASN A 470 -5.15 20.14 5.20
C ASN A 470 -6.58 19.95 5.73
N HIS A 471 -6.79 20.39 6.97
CA HIS A 471 -8.08 20.44 7.64
C HIS A 471 -8.55 21.89 7.77
N SER A 472 -9.79 22.16 7.37
CA SER A 472 -10.42 23.48 7.54
C SER A 472 -10.62 23.85 9.02
N GLY A 473 -10.79 25.14 9.32
CA GLY A 473 -11.07 25.63 10.68
C GLY A 473 -12.26 24.92 11.34
N ASN A 474 -13.35 24.71 10.59
CA ASN A 474 -14.51 23.91 11.01
C ASN A 474 -14.12 22.46 11.39
N SER A 475 -13.21 21.83 10.65
CA SER A 475 -12.69 20.49 10.97
C SER A 475 -11.84 20.47 12.25
N ALA A 476 -11.17 21.57 12.59
CA ALA A 476 -10.45 21.71 13.86
C ALA A 476 -11.43 21.98 15.03
N GLN A 477 -12.40 22.88 14.84
CA GLN A 477 -13.44 23.22 15.82
C GLN A 477 -14.30 22.01 16.20
N LYS A 478 -14.72 21.19 15.23
CA LYS A 478 -15.41 19.90 15.44
C LYS A 478 -14.52 18.79 16.04
N GLY A 479 -13.36 19.13 16.60
CA GLY A 479 -12.45 18.19 17.26
C GLY A 479 -11.83 17.13 16.34
N ILE A 480 -12.06 17.16 15.02
CA ILE A 480 -11.59 16.10 14.09
C ILE A 480 -10.06 16.08 14.06
N THR A 481 -9.41 17.25 14.00
CA THR A 481 -7.94 17.34 14.09
C THR A 481 -7.41 16.80 15.41
N LYS A 482 -8.04 17.16 16.54
CA LYS A 482 -7.69 16.61 17.88
C LYS A 482 -7.84 15.09 17.93
N ALA A 483 -8.85 14.51 17.28
CA ALA A 483 -9.04 13.07 17.16
C ALA A 483 -8.04 12.37 16.20
N TYR A 484 -7.28 13.11 15.39
CA TYR A 484 -6.11 12.61 14.65
C TYR A 484 -4.82 12.73 15.47
N VAL A 485 -4.62 13.83 16.21
CA VAL A 485 -3.48 14.03 17.11
C VAL A 485 -3.49 13.00 18.25
N GLY A 486 -4.65 12.73 18.85
CA GLY A 486 -4.80 11.77 19.93
C GLY A 486 -4.62 12.41 21.31
N HIS A 487 -3.90 11.73 22.19
CA HIS A 487 -3.46 12.31 23.46
C HIS A 487 -2.16 13.09 23.25
N GLY A 488 -1.98 14.22 23.94
CA GLY A 488 -0.67 14.90 23.97
C GLY A 488 0.39 14.02 24.64
N ARG A 489 1.67 14.23 24.29
CA ARG A 489 2.78 13.51 24.92
C ARG A 489 3.44 14.31 26.03
N ALA A 490 3.36 15.65 25.96
CA ALA A 490 3.82 16.55 27.01
C ALA A 490 3.08 16.30 28.34
N SER A 491 3.83 16.16 29.43
CA SER A 491 3.28 16.06 30.78
C SER A 491 2.90 17.46 31.28
N THR A 492 1.71 17.92 30.88
CA THR A 492 1.16 19.22 31.30
C THR A 492 1.07 19.39 32.83
N TYR A 493 1.25 18.33 33.62
CA TYR A 493 1.30 18.44 35.07
C TYR A 493 2.60 19.09 35.56
N ALA A 494 3.76 18.76 34.96
CA ALA A 494 5.02 19.41 35.30
C ALA A 494 4.99 20.89 34.89
N GLU A 495 4.61 21.17 33.64
CA GLU A 495 4.48 22.53 33.10
C GLU A 495 3.51 23.39 33.93
N ARG A 496 2.43 22.81 34.47
CA ARG A 496 1.48 23.51 35.38
C ARG A 496 2.04 23.78 36.78
N LEU A 497 3.04 23.04 37.24
CA LEU A 497 3.75 23.33 38.51
C LEU A 497 4.86 24.37 38.33
N GLU A 498 5.34 24.56 37.10
CA GLU A 498 6.29 25.60 36.70
C GLU A 498 5.61 26.95 36.37
N LEU A 499 4.27 26.99 36.29
CA LEU A 499 3.52 28.24 36.12
C LEU A 499 3.71 29.18 37.34
N PRO A 500 3.83 30.50 37.12
CA PRO A 500 3.85 31.50 38.18
C PRO A 500 2.74 31.34 39.24
N GLN A 501 3.12 31.44 40.51
CA GLN A 501 2.24 31.13 41.66
C GLN A 501 1.07 32.11 41.84
N ASP A 502 1.10 33.28 41.20
CA ASP A 502 0.02 34.26 41.16
C ASP A 502 -1.15 33.82 40.26
N ILE A 503 -0.92 32.96 39.26
CA ILE A 503 -1.95 32.37 38.39
C ILE A 503 -2.89 31.43 39.17
N MET A 504 -2.47 30.95 40.35
CA MET A 504 -3.21 29.96 41.16
C MET A 504 -4.59 30.43 41.68
N GLY A 505 -4.97 31.69 41.46
CA GLY A 505 -6.28 32.27 41.87
C GLY A 505 -6.49 32.43 43.37
N LEU A 506 -5.65 31.77 44.17
CA LEU A 506 -5.57 31.84 45.62
C LEU A 506 -4.13 32.24 45.97
N LYS A 507 -3.95 33.38 46.65
CA LYS A 507 -2.66 33.64 47.29
C LYS A 507 -2.43 32.52 48.32
N PRO A 508 -1.32 31.74 48.25
CA PRO A 508 -1.00 30.83 49.33
C PRO A 508 -0.90 31.64 50.62
N ALA A 509 -1.56 31.16 51.68
CA ALA A 509 -1.55 31.84 52.96
C ALA A 509 -0.08 32.07 53.38
N ALA A 510 0.33 33.33 53.52
CA ALA A 510 1.70 33.70 53.81
C ALA A 510 2.20 32.84 54.97
N PRO A 511 3.32 32.11 54.83
CA PRO A 511 3.64 30.96 55.66
C PRO A 511 3.63 31.38 57.13
N GLN A 512 2.58 30.97 57.86
CA GLN A 512 2.33 31.42 59.22
C GLN A 512 3.57 31.09 60.04
N ALA A 513 4.28 32.14 60.45
CA ALA A 513 5.65 32.04 60.92
C ALA A 513 5.72 31.01 62.04
N LEU A 514 6.28 29.83 61.72
CA LEU A 514 6.10 28.59 62.48
C LEU A 514 6.30 28.91 63.96
N HIS A 515 5.19 28.91 64.71
CA HIS A 515 5.19 29.36 66.10
C HIS A 515 6.33 28.62 66.80
N LYS A 516 7.27 29.38 67.38
CA LYS A 516 8.41 28.80 68.10
C LYS A 516 7.85 27.93 69.23
N VAL A 517 7.68 26.64 68.96
CA VAL A 517 7.36 25.63 69.96
C VAL A 517 8.50 25.73 70.96
N ALA A 518 8.17 26.26 72.14
CA ALA A 518 9.18 26.61 73.12
C ALA A 518 10.00 25.37 73.43
N ARG A 519 11.34 25.48 73.39
CA ARG A 519 12.22 24.44 73.89
C ARG A 519 11.95 24.27 75.37
N ILE A 520 11.08 23.33 75.73
CA ILE A 520 11.00 22.80 77.08
C ILE A 520 12.34 22.10 77.32
N GLY A 521 13.18 22.70 78.16
CA GLY A 521 14.48 22.15 78.50
C GLY A 521 14.32 20.90 79.34
N GLY A 522 14.61 19.73 78.74
CA GLY A 522 14.92 18.49 79.43
C GLY A 522 16.39 18.18 79.24
N ALA A 523 17.10 17.84 80.32
CA ALA A 523 18.54 17.69 80.30
C ALA A 523 19.02 16.33 79.76
N GLU A 524 20.21 16.36 79.16
CA GLU A 524 21.27 15.33 79.21
C GLU A 524 20.86 13.86 79.53
N ASN A 525 21.08 12.93 78.59
CA ASN A 525 22.33 12.15 78.54
C ASN A 525 22.37 10.99 77.51
N VAL A 526 23.58 10.76 76.98
CA VAL A 526 24.22 9.45 76.68
C VAL A 526 23.72 8.54 75.53
N HIS A 527 24.71 8.03 74.78
CA HIS A 527 24.73 7.00 73.71
C HIS A 527 23.84 7.21 72.46
N ASP A 528 24.30 7.05 71.21
CA ASP A 528 25.28 6.15 70.56
C ASP A 528 24.70 4.78 70.13
N SER A 529 25.12 4.34 68.95
CA SER A 529 25.06 2.99 68.37
C SER A 529 23.73 2.40 67.86
N GLN A 530 23.73 2.23 66.52
CA GLN A 530 23.35 1.03 65.76
C GLN A 530 21.87 0.58 65.63
N VAL A 531 21.49 0.43 64.36
CA VAL A 531 20.85 -0.75 63.74
C VAL A 531 20.31 -1.84 64.68
N VAL A 532 18.99 -2.03 64.72
CA VAL A 532 18.36 -3.34 64.93
C VAL A 532 17.14 -3.53 64.03
N THR A 533 17.11 -4.67 63.33
CA THR A 533 15.94 -5.17 62.58
C THR A 533 14.92 -5.78 63.55
N VAL A 534 13.63 -5.43 63.44
CA VAL A 534 12.56 -6.12 64.18
C VAL A 534 11.44 -6.56 63.23
N ALA A 535 11.14 -7.86 63.24
CA ALA A 535 9.98 -8.45 62.59
C ALA A 535 9.00 -8.98 63.65
N ARG A 536 7.69 -8.86 63.37
CA ARG A 536 6.56 -9.62 63.96
C ARG A 536 6.52 -9.81 65.50
N SER A 537 5.44 -9.36 66.16
CA SER A 537 4.27 -10.24 66.40
C SER A 537 3.18 -9.70 67.38
N ASN A 538 1.93 -10.10 67.08
CA ASN A 538 0.81 -10.49 67.96
C ASN A 538 0.15 -9.59 69.05
N GLY A 539 -1.19 -9.51 68.96
CA GLY A 539 -2.15 -9.22 70.06
C GLY A 539 -2.55 -7.74 70.25
N LEU A 540 -3.76 -7.34 70.70
CA LEU A 540 -5.06 -8.00 71.02
C LEU A 540 -6.17 -6.88 70.99
N GLY A 541 -7.49 -7.14 70.91
CA GLY A 541 -8.23 -8.38 70.67
C GLY A 541 -9.74 -8.31 71.01
N SER A 542 -10.58 -9.07 70.28
CA SER A 542 -11.96 -9.53 70.62
C SER A 542 -13.18 -8.57 70.64
N ASN A 543 -14.15 -8.84 69.73
CA ASN A 543 -15.55 -9.26 70.05
C ASN A 543 -16.21 -9.73 68.72
N ARG A 544 -16.69 -10.98 68.60
CA ARG A 544 -18.05 -11.48 68.97
C ARG A 544 -19.17 -10.70 68.26
N LYS A 545 -20.06 -11.32 67.46
CA LYS A 545 -20.77 -12.60 67.71
C LYS A 545 -21.33 -13.27 66.43
N SER A 546 -21.27 -14.61 66.36
CA SER A 546 -22.30 -15.60 65.87
C SER A 546 -23.11 -15.41 64.55
N SER A 547 -23.43 -16.46 63.77
CA SER A 547 -23.06 -17.89 63.82
C SER A 547 -23.65 -18.75 62.66
N ALA A 548 -22.91 -19.82 62.29
CA ALA A 548 -23.41 -21.08 61.68
C ALA A 548 -23.93 -21.03 60.22
N PHE A 549 -24.01 -22.13 59.46
CA PHE A 549 -23.95 -23.56 59.81
C PHE A 549 -23.01 -24.38 58.87
N THR A 550 -22.48 -25.51 59.36
CA THR A 550 -21.59 -26.47 58.63
C THR A 550 -22.40 -27.68 58.08
N ARG A 551 -21.92 -28.78 57.46
CA ARG A 551 -20.60 -29.44 57.29
C ARG A 551 -20.72 -30.49 56.13
N ALA A 552 -19.64 -31.25 55.88
CA ALA A 552 -19.45 -32.51 55.12
C ALA A 552 -20.67 -33.32 54.59
N GLY A 553 -20.59 -34.13 53.53
CA GLY A 553 -19.44 -34.59 52.72
C GLY A 553 -19.16 -36.11 52.89
N GLN A 554 -19.02 -36.87 51.79
CA GLN A 554 -18.65 -38.30 51.80
C GLN A 554 -18.18 -38.83 50.42
N ASP A 555 -17.45 -39.95 50.41
CA ASP A 555 -16.95 -40.66 49.21
C ASP A 555 -17.95 -41.69 48.65
N GLU A 556 -17.96 -41.87 47.32
CA GLU A 556 -18.03 -43.16 46.57
C GLU A 556 -17.98 -42.83 45.04
N GLY A 557 -17.73 -43.75 44.09
CA GLY A 557 -17.44 -45.19 44.23
C GLY A 557 -17.64 -45.98 42.93
N LEU A 558 -16.64 -45.97 42.02
CA LEU A 558 -16.41 -46.96 40.94
C LEU A 558 -17.39 -47.09 39.72
N ARG A 559 -16.75 -47.28 38.54
CA ARG A 559 -17.13 -48.08 37.34
C ARG A 559 -17.98 -47.51 36.17
N LEU A 560 -17.34 -47.59 34.99
CA LEU A 560 -17.80 -48.09 33.67
C LEU A 560 -19.02 -47.46 32.97
N GLY A 561 -18.81 -46.99 31.74
CA GLY A 561 -19.87 -46.52 30.83
C GLY A 561 -19.37 -46.11 29.44
N ASP A 562 -18.86 -47.04 28.64
CA ASP A 562 -18.52 -46.79 27.23
C ASP A 562 -19.78 -46.54 26.38
N VAL A 563 -19.93 -45.34 25.81
CA VAL A 563 -20.88 -45.09 24.70
C VAL A 563 -20.23 -44.23 23.63
N ARG A 564 -19.83 -44.87 22.51
CA ARG A 564 -19.61 -44.19 21.23
C ARG A 564 -20.96 -43.94 20.57
N ALA A 565 -21.17 -42.75 20.02
CA ALA A 565 -22.29 -42.46 19.13
C ALA A 565 -21.79 -41.69 17.88
N ASP A 566 -21.86 -42.33 16.71
CA ASP A 566 -21.55 -41.70 15.43
C ASP A 566 -22.62 -40.69 15.02
N HIS A 567 -22.24 -39.47 14.61
CA HIS A 567 -23.07 -38.68 13.71
C HIS A 567 -22.26 -38.18 12.49
N LYS A 568 -22.66 -38.67 11.32
CA LYS A 568 -22.01 -38.47 10.02
C LYS A 568 -22.46 -37.15 9.41
N ARG A 569 -21.54 -36.37 8.81
CA ARG A 569 -21.88 -35.33 7.82
C ARG A 569 -21.60 -35.85 6.40
N PRO A 570 -22.48 -35.61 5.42
CA PRO A 570 -22.37 -36.20 4.08
C PRO A 570 -21.30 -35.50 3.23
N ALA A 571 -20.64 -36.27 2.36
CA ALA A 571 -19.71 -35.75 1.37
C ALA A 571 -20.45 -35.20 0.13
N LEU A 572 -20.06 -34.01 -0.33
CA LEU A 572 -20.56 -33.44 -1.58
C LEU A 572 -19.79 -34.01 -2.78
N ARG A 573 -20.53 -34.42 -3.82
CA ARG A 573 -19.99 -35.04 -5.04
C ARG A 573 -19.07 -34.08 -5.80
N GLN A 574 -17.86 -34.53 -6.11
CA GLN A 574 -17.17 -34.09 -7.33
C GLN A 574 -17.67 -34.97 -8.49
N LEU A 575 -18.08 -34.34 -9.60
CA LEU A 575 -18.39 -35.03 -10.85
C LEU A 575 -17.21 -34.86 -11.82
N SER A 576 -16.43 -35.92 -12.00
CA SER A 576 -15.42 -36.01 -13.04
C SER A 576 -16.01 -36.65 -14.30
N ALA A 577 -15.97 -35.95 -15.44
CA ALA A 577 -16.20 -36.54 -16.75
C ALA A 577 -14.86 -36.59 -17.53
N ASN A 578 -14.59 -37.72 -18.17
CA ASN A 578 -13.37 -37.98 -18.95
C ASN A 578 -13.65 -37.93 -20.46
N LYS A 579 -12.57 -37.98 -21.26
CA LYS A 579 -12.48 -38.17 -22.72
C LYS A 579 -12.54 -36.87 -23.56
N SER A 580 -11.82 -36.76 -24.69
CA SER A 580 -10.67 -37.55 -25.18
C SER A 580 -9.99 -36.85 -26.37
N ASN A 581 -8.71 -37.13 -26.60
CA ASN A 581 -8.03 -36.73 -27.84
C ASN A 581 -8.67 -37.37 -29.07
N ALA A 582 -8.80 -36.59 -30.16
CA ALA A 582 -8.87 -37.08 -31.52
C ALA A 582 -8.07 -36.12 -32.43
N ARG A 583 -7.39 -36.66 -33.45
CA ARG A 583 -6.82 -35.88 -34.55
C ARG A 583 -7.79 -35.92 -35.72
N GLY A 584 -7.96 -34.81 -36.42
CA GLY A 584 -8.64 -34.74 -37.71
C GLY A 584 -8.28 -33.42 -38.39
N ALA A 585 -7.80 -33.49 -39.62
CA ALA A 585 -7.61 -32.34 -40.49
C ALA A 585 -8.38 -32.64 -41.79
N VAL A 586 -9.10 -31.65 -42.31
CA VAL A 586 -9.57 -31.56 -43.70
C VAL A 586 -10.02 -30.10 -43.94
N SER A 587 -9.94 -29.67 -45.19
CA SER A 587 -10.32 -28.33 -45.67
C SER A 587 -11.84 -28.14 -45.80
N GLY A 588 -12.29 -26.90 -45.71
CA GLY A 588 -13.66 -26.49 -46.06
C GLY A 588 -13.76 -24.98 -46.18
N GLU A 589 -14.28 -24.50 -47.31
CA GLU A 589 -14.60 -23.08 -47.57
C GLU A 589 -16.07 -22.81 -47.21
N GLY A 590 -16.45 -21.52 -47.06
CA GLY A 590 -17.85 -21.09 -47.17
C GLY A 590 -18.41 -20.27 -46.00
N ALA A 591 -18.63 -18.98 -46.28
CA ALA A 591 -19.67 -18.04 -45.82
C ALA A 591 -20.48 -18.28 -44.52
N GLY A 592 -20.77 -17.19 -43.79
CA GLY A 592 -21.88 -17.15 -42.82
C GLY A 592 -21.77 -16.08 -41.72
N ASP A 593 -22.22 -14.87 -42.05
CA ASP A 593 -22.92 -13.89 -41.19
C ASP A 593 -22.42 -13.50 -39.77
N ASN A 594 -22.12 -12.21 -39.65
CA ASN A 594 -22.55 -11.27 -38.60
C ASN A 594 -22.70 -11.74 -37.14
N ASP A 595 -21.85 -11.18 -36.28
CA ASP A 595 -22.33 -10.29 -35.20
C ASP A 595 -21.33 -9.12 -35.10
N GLY A 596 -21.84 -7.89 -34.93
CA GLY A 596 -21.03 -6.67 -34.93
C GLY A 596 -21.16 -5.91 -33.61
N ASP A 597 -20.08 -5.88 -32.83
CA ASP A 597 -19.96 -4.98 -31.67
C ASP A 597 -19.65 -3.56 -32.19
N ASP A 598 -20.61 -2.64 -32.07
CA ASP A 598 -20.50 -1.22 -32.43
C ASP A 598 -20.09 -0.40 -31.20
N ASP A 599 -18.78 -0.28 -30.96
CA ASP A 599 -18.21 0.48 -29.84
C ASP A 599 -18.11 1.98 -30.13
N GLY A 600 -19.28 2.60 -30.33
CA GLY A 600 -19.46 4.01 -30.71
C GLY A 600 -18.63 5.02 -29.91
N GLU A 601 -17.52 5.44 -30.52
CA GLU A 601 -16.63 6.49 -30.02
C GLU A 601 -17.35 7.85 -30.00
N PHE A 602 -17.30 8.56 -28.87
CA PHE A 602 -18.07 9.79 -28.68
C PHE A 602 -17.32 11.01 -29.25
N ASP A 603 -17.42 11.20 -30.57
CA ASP A 603 -16.79 12.34 -31.25
C ASP A 603 -17.27 13.69 -30.70
N VAL A 604 -16.31 14.54 -30.32
CA VAL A 604 -16.52 15.88 -29.75
C VAL A 604 -16.13 16.99 -30.73
N SER A 605 -15.87 16.66 -32.01
CA SER A 605 -15.45 17.62 -33.04
C SER A 605 -16.52 18.67 -33.39
N ASN A 606 -17.81 18.34 -33.23
CA ASN A 606 -18.94 19.17 -33.62
C ASN A 606 -19.45 20.08 -32.48
N VAL A 607 -18.56 20.90 -31.90
CA VAL A 607 -18.94 21.99 -30.98
C VAL A 607 -18.57 23.33 -31.61
N ASP A 608 -19.57 24.21 -31.75
CA ASP A 608 -19.44 25.55 -32.37
C ASP A 608 -18.28 26.37 -31.73
N PRO A 609 -17.28 26.81 -32.52
CA PRO A 609 -16.20 27.67 -32.04
C PRO A 609 -16.69 28.94 -31.32
N ALA A 610 -17.82 29.51 -31.72
CA ALA A 610 -18.38 30.73 -31.14
C ALA A 610 -18.82 30.57 -29.66
N LEU A 611 -18.91 29.34 -29.15
CA LEU A 611 -19.21 29.06 -27.74
C LEU A 611 -17.98 29.00 -26.84
N ARG A 612 -16.74 29.03 -27.36
CA ARG A 612 -15.52 29.03 -26.54
C ARG A 612 -15.21 30.39 -25.91
N ASP A 613 -15.38 31.49 -26.66
CA ASP A 613 -14.92 32.81 -26.23
C ASP A 613 -15.74 33.41 -25.07
N PHE A 614 -16.95 32.90 -24.81
CA PHE A 614 -17.78 33.35 -23.69
C PHE A 614 -17.30 32.86 -22.31
N ALA A 615 -16.38 31.89 -22.26
CA ALA A 615 -15.81 31.38 -21.01
C ALA A 615 -14.70 32.28 -20.42
N GLY A 616 -14.20 33.26 -21.18
CA GLY A 616 -13.06 34.11 -20.78
C GLY A 616 -13.40 35.42 -20.07
N PHE A 617 -14.69 35.79 -19.94
CA PHE A 617 -15.09 37.13 -19.49
C PHE A 617 -16.01 37.11 -18.25
N VAL A 618 -15.47 36.66 -17.12
CA VAL A 618 -16.01 36.96 -15.78
C VAL A 618 -14.91 37.63 -14.96
N GLY A 619 -14.86 38.95 -15.05
CA GLY A 619 -13.92 39.76 -14.26
C GLY A 619 -14.29 39.76 -12.77
N THR A 620 -13.29 39.91 -11.91
CA THR A 620 -13.46 40.06 -10.46
C THR A 620 -14.32 41.27 -10.11
N PHE A 621 -15.52 41.04 -9.62
CA PHE A 621 -16.30 41.99 -8.85
C PHE A 621 -16.52 41.44 -7.44
N ALA A 622 -16.17 42.24 -6.43
CA ALA A 622 -16.46 41.90 -5.04
C ALA A 622 -17.97 42.08 -4.79
N TYR A 623 -18.67 40.99 -4.51
CA TYR A 623 -20.05 41.04 -4.06
C TYR A 623 -20.11 41.26 -2.55
N HIS A 624 -20.86 42.27 -2.13
CA HIS A 624 -21.29 42.40 -0.73
C HIS A 624 -22.37 41.36 -0.42
N ASP A 625 -22.36 40.89 0.83
CA ASP A 625 -23.18 39.77 1.29
C ASP A 625 -24.57 40.23 1.74
N SER A 626 -25.63 39.78 1.05
CA SER A 626 -27.04 39.94 1.46
C SER A 626 -28.00 39.02 0.70
N ASP A 627 -28.91 38.37 1.45
CA ASP A 627 -30.18 37.75 1.04
C ASP A 627 -30.18 36.52 0.11
N THR A 628 -29.90 35.33 0.68
CA THR A 628 -30.24 34.00 0.11
C THR A 628 -31.06 33.10 1.07
N ALA A 629 -31.89 33.71 1.93
CA ALA A 629 -32.49 33.09 3.14
C ALA A 629 -33.40 31.84 2.99
N ASN A 630 -33.66 31.33 1.78
CA ASN A 630 -34.60 30.20 1.56
C ASN A 630 -33.94 28.89 1.13
N ASP A 631 -32.91 28.89 0.28
CA ASP A 631 -32.27 27.65 -0.19
C ASP A 631 -31.46 26.96 0.94
N ASP A 632 -31.00 27.76 1.91
CA ASP A 632 -30.35 27.30 3.12
C ASP A 632 -31.19 26.30 3.93
N GLN A 633 -32.52 26.27 3.84
CA GLN A 633 -33.32 25.40 4.71
C GLN A 633 -33.12 23.90 4.41
N MET A 634 -32.97 23.50 3.14
CA MET A 634 -32.69 22.09 2.80
C MET A 634 -31.21 21.72 3.04
N SER A 635 -30.29 22.67 2.85
CA SER A 635 -28.89 22.51 3.24
C SER A 635 -28.79 22.32 4.76
N ALA A 636 -29.36 23.24 5.54
CA ALA A 636 -29.35 23.25 7.00
C ALA A 636 -30.08 22.05 7.62
N GLN A 637 -31.16 21.52 7.04
CA GLN A 637 -31.74 20.26 7.53
C GLN A 637 -30.80 19.06 7.30
N THR A 638 -30.04 19.06 6.21
CA THR A 638 -29.08 17.99 5.89
C THR A 638 -27.79 18.12 6.70
N GLN A 639 -27.34 19.36 6.95
CA GLN A 639 -26.23 19.70 7.83
C GLN A 639 -26.58 19.42 9.29
N ARG A 640 -27.68 19.92 9.86
CA ARG A 640 -28.12 19.63 11.24
C ARG A 640 -28.24 18.12 11.52
N LEU A 641 -28.68 17.33 10.54
CA LEU A 641 -28.74 15.87 10.68
C LEU A 641 -27.35 15.21 10.55
N SER A 642 -26.38 15.86 9.91
CA SER A 642 -24.97 15.46 9.94
C SER A 642 -24.22 15.98 11.19
N ASP A 643 -24.59 17.14 11.73
CA ASP A 643 -23.92 17.82 12.84
C ASP A 643 -24.29 17.14 14.17
N VAL A 644 -25.58 16.93 14.45
CA VAL A 644 -26.02 16.19 15.64
C VAL A 644 -25.61 14.71 15.59
N LEU A 645 -25.27 14.17 14.41
CA LEU A 645 -24.62 12.84 14.29
C LEU A 645 -23.09 12.86 14.46
N GLN A 646 -22.44 14.03 14.43
CA GLN A 646 -21.04 14.23 14.81
C GLN A 646 -20.88 14.63 16.28
N ASP A 647 -21.80 15.41 16.84
CA ASP A 647 -21.76 15.83 18.25
C ASP A 647 -21.86 14.61 19.19
N LEU A 648 -22.53 13.54 18.73
CA LEU A 648 -22.60 12.23 19.39
C LEU A 648 -21.34 11.34 19.19
N GLU A 649 -20.27 11.81 18.53
CA GLU A 649 -18.95 11.13 18.52
C GLU A 649 -18.06 11.53 19.71
N TYR A 650 -18.53 12.37 20.66
CA TYR A 650 -17.65 13.11 21.59
C TYR A 650 -17.77 12.81 23.11
N GLU A 651 -18.24 11.64 23.52
CA GLU A 651 -18.14 11.18 24.92
C GLU A 651 -17.63 9.74 25.07
N SER A 652 -16.78 9.51 26.09
CA SER A 652 -16.22 8.23 26.56
C SER A 652 -15.29 7.45 25.58
N ASP A 653 -14.16 6.85 26.00
CA ASP A 653 -13.52 6.95 27.32
C ASP A 653 -11.99 6.74 27.25
N THR A 654 -11.29 7.23 28.27
CA THR A 654 -9.84 7.04 28.42
C THR A 654 -9.52 5.94 29.42
N LEU A 655 -9.06 4.78 28.96
CA LEU A 655 -8.56 3.71 29.81
C LEU A 655 -7.04 3.80 29.97
N ASN A 656 -6.62 4.27 31.14
CA ASN A 656 -5.23 4.25 31.57
C ASN A 656 -4.88 2.84 32.07
N ILE A 657 -4.20 2.04 31.25
CA ILE A 657 -3.64 0.74 31.65
C ILE A 657 -2.12 0.87 31.69
N SER A 658 -1.56 1.07 32.90
CA SER A 658 -0.13 0.89 33.11
C SER A 658 0.21 -0.60 32.99
N LEU A 659 1.24 -0.93 32.22
CA LEU A 659 1.58 -2.31 31.88
C LEU A 659 3.09 -2.54 31.99
N ASP A 660 3.58 -2.52 33.25
CA ASP A 660 4.96 -2.87 33.62
C ASP A 660 5.34 -4.27 33.09
N SER A 661 6.05 -4.28 31.97
CA SER A 661 6.41 -5.49 31.24
C SER A 661 7.88 -5.84 31.46
N THR A 662 8.25 -6.16 32.70
CA THR A 662 9.59 -6.63 33.07
C THR A 662 9.79 -8.12 32.71
N ALA A 663 9.93 -8.42 31.42
CA ALA A 663 10.10 -9.77 30.91
C ALA A 663 11.44 -9.96 30.18
N ASN A 664 12.41 -10.60 30.85
CA ASN A 664 13.66 -11.01 30.25
C ASN A 664 13.45 -12.22 29.31
N SER A 665 13.34 -11.97 28.01
CA SER A 665 13.49 -12.99 26.97
C SER A 665 14.32 -12.43 25.83
N GLY A 666 15.37 -13.15 25.42
CA GLY A 666 16.26 -12.70 24.35
C GLY A 666 15.59 -12.73 22.98
N THR A 667 14.89 -11.65 22.63
CA THR A 667 14.42 -11.38 21.27
C THR A 667 15.64 -11.42 20.33
N PRO A 668 15.58 -12.11 19.17
CA PRO A 668 16.61 -11.92 18.16
C PRO A 668 16.63 -10.45 17.74
N PRO A 669 17.81 -9.85 17.46
CA PRO A 669 17.90 -8.45 17.09
C PRO A 669 16.99 -8.16 15.91
N THR A 670 16.16 -7.13 16.03
CA THR A 670 15.17 -6.79 15.02
C THR A 670 15.85 -6.43 13.70
N ALA A 671 15.12 -6.50 12.59
CA ALA A 671 15.65 -6.11 11.29
C ALA A 671 16.22 -4.67 11.30
N ALA A 672 15.68 -3.77 12.14
CA ALA A 672 16.19 -2.41 12.30
C ALA A 672 17.61 -2.35 12.90
N GLU A 673 17.94 -3.23 13.85
CA GLU A 673 19.23 -3.27 14.55
C GLU A 673 20.37 -3.81 13.68
N LEU A 674 20.06 -4.62 12.66
CA LEU A 674 21.05 -5.18 11.76
C LEU A 674 21.63 -4.09 10.84
N GLY A 675 22.78 -3.56 11.25
CA GLY A 675 23.54 -2.53 10.54
C GLY A 675 24.07 -3.01 9.19
N ILE A 676 23.22 -2.98 8.16
CA ILE A 676 23.64 -3.07 6.76
C ILE A 676 24.30 -1.73 6.40
N PRO A 677 25.62 -1.66 6.11
CA PRO A 677 26.33 -0.40 5.93
C PRO A 677 25.73 0.48 4.83
N MET A 678 25.17 -0.16 3.79
CA MET A 678 24.51 0.52 2.68
C MET A 678 23.25 1.30 3.07
N LEU A 679 22.56 0.92 4.16
CA LEU A 679 21.36 1.62 4.65
C LEU A 679 21.68 2.79 5.62
N ILE A 680 22.98 3.05 5.84
CA ILE A 680 23.54 4.16 6.61
C ILE A 680 24.69 4.83 5.85
N ALA A 681 24.77 4.61 4.53
CA ALA A 681 25.77 5.19 3.65
C ALA A 681 25.36 6.61 3.22
N PRO A 682 26.31 7.46 2.76
CA PRO A 682 26.00 8.77 2.18
C PRO A 682 24.96 8.70 1.06
N ARG A 683 24.24 9.82 0.85
CA ARG A 683 23.13 9.93 -0.12
C ARG A 683 23.51 9.40 -1.50
N SER A 684 24.68 9.79 -2.02
CA SER A 684 25.22 9.33 -3.30
C SER A 684 25.30 7.80 -3.39
N VAL A 685 25.93 7.18 -2.39
CA VAL A 685 26.16 5.74 -2.31
C VAL A 685 24.84 4.99 -2.16
N PHE A 686 23.92 5.48 -1.31
CA PHE A 686 22.59 4.90 -1.12
C PHE A 686 21.74 4.97 -2.40
N VAL A 687 21.67 6.14 -3.05
CA VAL A 687 20.88 6.33 -4.27
C VAL A 687 21.47 5.56 -5.45
N SER A 688 22.79 5.57 -5.63
CA SER A 688 23.49 4.83 -6.68
C SER A 688 23.25 3.32 -6.53
N PHE A 689 23.49 2.76 -5.34
CA PHE A 689 23.25 1.33 -5.08
C PHE A 689 21.78 0.92 -5.23
N MET A 690 20.83 1.69 -4.67
CA MET A 690 19.42 1.33 -4.72
C MET A 690 18.80 1.51 -6.12
N SER A 691 19.36 2.40 -6.95
CA SER A 691 18.95 2.54 -8.35
C SER A 691 19.55 1.46 -9.25
N SER A 692 20.78 1.00 -9.00
CA SER A 692 21.42 -0.07 -9.80
C SER A 692 21.05 -1.50 -9.37
N ILE A 693 20.78 -1.76 -8.09
CA ILE A 693 20.64 -3.13 -7.58
C ILE A 693 19.58 -3.94 -8.35
N ASN A 694 20.00 -5.10 -8.86
CA ASN A 694 19.16 -5.95 -9.70
C ASN A 694 19.29 -7.45 -9.35
N THR A 695 19.10 -7.77 -8.07
CA THR A 695 19.13 -9.15 -7.58
C THR A 695 17.72 -9.70 -7.35
N TYR A 696 17.39 -10.87 -7.92
CA TYR A 696 16.04 -11.46 -7.82
C TYR A 696 16.02 -12.86 -7.20
N VAL A 697 15.03 -13.14 -6.35
CA VAL A 697 14.82 -14.47 -5.74
C VAL A 697 14.10 -15.40 -6.70
N ARG A 698 14.71 -16.55 -7.02
CA ARG A 698 14.08 -17.60 -7.81
C ARG A 698 13.20 -18.50 -6.95
N TYR A 699 11.90 -18.53 -7.23
CA TYR A 699 11.00 -19.53 -6.66
C TYR A 699 11.12 -20.89 -7.36
N PRO A 700 11.01 -22.03 -6.63
CA PRO A 700 11.18 -23.36 -7.21
C PRO A 700 9.97 -23.86 -8.02
N THR A 701 8.79 -23.26 -7.86
CA THR A 701 7.53 -23.69 -8.49
C THR A 701 7.33 -23.19 -9.92
N SER A 702 8.07 -22.15 -10.32
CA SER A 702 8.05 -21.62 -11.70
C SER A 702 8.95 -22.46 -12.61
N THR A 703 8.37 -23.46 -13.27
CA THR A 703 9.04 -24.29 -14.29
C THR A 703 9.18 -23.61 -15.65
N ARG A 704 8.39 -22.56 -15.91
CA ARG A 704 8.64 -21.65 -17.05
C ARG A 704 9.99 -20.96 -16.84
N ALA A 705 10.78 -20.87 -17.90
CA ALA A 705 11.85 -19.88 -17.94
C ALA A 705 11.23 -18.51 -17.69
N HIS A 706 11.72 -17.80 -16.67
CA HIS A 706 11.30 -16.41 -16.46
C HIS A 706 11.85 -15.60 -17.62
N ASP A 707 10.96 -14.97 -18.38
CA ASP A 707 11.29 -13.74 -19.10
C ASP A 707 11.85 -12.78 -18.04
N THR A 708 13.16 -12.53 -18.07
CA THR A 708 13.85 -11.68 -17.09
C THR A 708 13.75 -10.20 -17.41
N ALA A 709 13.25 -9.82 -18.60
CA ALA A 709 13.21 -8.42 -19.03
C ALA A 709 12.33 -7.57 -18.11
N HIS A 710 11.19 -8.11 -17.65
CA HIS A 710 10.35 -7.43 -16.67
C HIS A 710 10.97 -7.35 -15.26
N LEU A 711 11.86 -8.29 -14.89
CA LEU A 711 12.55 -8.29 -13.59
C LEU A 711 13.63 -7.21 -13.52
N ASN A 712 14.11 -6.73 -14.67
CA ASN A 712 15.06 -5.62 -14.69
C ASN A 712 14.45 -4.37 -14.03
N GLY A 713 13.13 -4.18 -14.16
CA GLY A 713 12.41 -3.08 -13.51
C GLY A 713 13.00 -1.70 -13.84
N GLY A 714 13.61 -1.57 -15.03
CA GLY A 714 14.37 -0.41 -15.53
C GLY A 714 15.69 -0.11 -14.82
N SER A 715 16.26 -1.08 -14.10
CA SER A 715 17.65 -1.01 -13.63
C SER A 715 18.67 -1.09 -14.78
N ARG A 716 19.93 -0.79 -14.45
CA ARG A 716 21.09 -0.84 -15.35
C ARG A 716 21.86 -2.15 -15.27
N ASP A 717 22.06 -2.66 -14.05
CA ASP A 717 22.83 -3.88 -13.81
C ASP A 717 22.07 -5.09 -14.36
N GLU A 718 22.75 -6.14 -14.83
CA GLU A 718 22.07 -7.34 -15.33
C GLU A 718 21.29 -8.06 -14.21
N CYS A 719 20.13 -8.64 -14.53
CA CYS A 719 19.29 -9.40 -13.62
C CYS A 719 20.03 -10.62 -13.05
N THR A 720 20.61 -10.50 -11.85
CA THR A 720 21.36 -11.59 -11.21
C THR A 720 20.50 -12.36 -10.21
N ALA A 721 20.62 -13.69 -10.20
CA ALA A 721 19.90 -14.51 -9.23
C ALA A 721 20.46 -14.28 -7.81
N PHE A 722 19.60 -13.89 -6.87
CA PHE A 722 19.98 -13.61 -5.49
C PHE A 722 20.66 -14.82 -4.85
N ILE A 723 21.83 -14.58 -4.24
CA ILE A 723 22.66 -15.62 -3.65
C ILE A 723 22.44 -15.65 -2.14
N PHE A 724 21.70 -16.66 -1.69
CA PHE A 724 21.64 -17.01 -0.28
C PHE A 724 22.99 -17.56 0.18
N TYR A 725 23.45 -17.11 1.34
CA TYR A 725 24.61 -17.66 2.07
C TYR A 725 24.11 -18.36 3.34
N CYS A 726 24.80 -19.42 3.76
CA CYS A 726 24.49 -20.10 5.01
C CYS A 726 24.77 -19.19 6.23
N LYS A 727 23.90 -19.19 7.24
CA LYS A 727 24.13 -18.48 8.52
C LYS A 727 25.49 -18.80 9.16
N ASN A 728 25.96 -20.04 9.00
CA ASN A 728 27.26 -20.49 9.50
C ASN A 728 28.46 -20.01 8.64
N ARG A 729 28.28 -19.01 7.76
CA ARG A 729 29.38 -18.38 6.98
C ARG A 729 30.44 -17.75 7.89
N SER A 730 30.05 -17.24 9.06
CA SER A 730 30.97 -16.76 10.10
C SER A 730 31.87 -17.87 10.63
N THR A 731 31.34 -19.09 10.79
CA THR A 731 32.10 -20.30 11.10
C THR A 731 32.54 -21.04 9.83
N ALA A 732 33.02 -20.27 8.84
CA ALA A 732 33.62 -20.71 7.58
C ALA A 732 32.75 -21.55 6.60
N CYS A 733 31.41 -21.61 6.75
CA CYS A 733 30.58 -22.31 5.77
C CYS A 733 30.49 -21.59 4.41
N LEU A 734 31.25 -22.05 3.42
CA LEU A 734 31.19 -21.58 2.03
C LEU A 734 30.07 -22.24 1.20
N TYR A 735 28.92 -22.57 1.81
CA TYR A 735 27.74 -23.00 1.06
C TYR A 735 26.89 -21.78 0.65
N LYS A 736 26.55 -21.72 -0.64
CA LYS A 736 25.69 -20.70 -1.24
C LYS A 736 24.71 -21.35 -2.20
N ALA A 737 23.50 -20.81 -2.30
CA ALA A 737 22.43 -21.30 -3.17
C ALA A 737 21.61 -20.14 -3.75
N THR A 738 20.99 -20.33 -4.91
CA THR A 738 20.09 -19.33 -5.54
C THR A 738 18.61 -19.60 -5.26
N VAL A 739 18.30 -20.62 -4.46
CA VAL A 739 16.92 -21.01 -4.10
C VAL A 739 16.83 -21.19 -2.58
N LYS A 740 15.84 -20.55 -1.95
CA LYS A 740 15.68 -20.51 -0.49
C LYS A 740 15.39 -21.88 0.13
N SER A 741 14.75 -22.80 -0.61
CA SER A 741 14.53 -24.20 -0.20
C SER A 741 15.84 -24.93 0.05
N ASP A 742 16.82 -24.73 -0.81
CA ASP A 742 18.06 -25.50 -0.86
C ASP A 742 19.00 -25.02 0.23
N MET A 743 19.03 -23.70 0.47
CA MET A 743 19.65 -23.13 1.67
C MET A 743 18.99 -23.65 2.95
N THR A 744 17.65 -23.67 3.03
CA THR A 744 16.94 -24.18 4.21
C THR A 744 17.23 -25.68 4.46
N ALA A 745 17.35 -26.48 3.40
CA ALA A 745 17.71 -27.88 3.48
C ALA A 745 19.18 -28.08 3.91
N HIS A 746 20.10 -27.22 3.45
CA HIS A 746 21.48 -27.19 3.92
C HIS A 746 21.57 -26.81 5.40
N GLU A 747 20.97 -25.70 5.81
CA GLU A 747 21.02 -25.17 7.19
C GLU A 747 20.49 -26.18 8.22
N LYS A 748 19.41 -26.92 7.90
CA LYS A 748 18.90 -28.04 8.72
C LYS A 748 19.93 -29.14 9.03
N THR A 749 21.04 -29.20 8.28
CA THR A 749 22.10 -30.19 8.45
C THR A 749 23.49 -29.57 8.68
N CYS A 750 23.57 -28.23 8.75
CA CYS A 750 24.80 -27.49 8.93
C CYS A 750 24.91 -27.01 10.38
N THR A 751 25.77 -27.66 11.15
CA THR A 751 26.16 -27.20 12.49
C THR A 751 27.47 -26.40 12.39
N PRO A 752 27.82 -25.54 13.36
CA PRO A 752 29.11 -24.83 13.38
C PRO A 752 30.33 -25.76 13.26
N ALA A 753 30.30 -26.91 13.95
CA ALA A 753 31.36 -27.93 13.82
C ALA A 753 31.45 -28.51 12.39
N ARG A 754 30.31 -28.75 11.74
CA ARG A 754 30.28 -29.21 10.33
C ARG A 754 30.69 -28.11 9.35
N ALA A 755 30.42 -26.84 9.67
CA ALA A 755 30.84 -25.69 8.89
C ALA A 755 32.37 -25.53 8.90
N ALA A 756 32.99 -25.63 10.09
CA ALA A 756 34.44 -25.66 10.22
C ALA A 756 35.07 -26.85 9.45
N LEU A 757 34.51 -28.06 9.58
CA LEU A 757 34.93 -29.22 8.78
C LEU A 757 34.73 -29.01 7.27
N MET A 758 33.73 -28.24 6.83
CA MET A 758 33.50 -27.90 5.42
C MET A 758 34.42 -26.80 4.87
N SER A 759 35.24 -26.17 5.71
CA SER A 759 36.28 -25.23 5.31
C SER A 759 37.65 -25.88 5.14
N MET A 760 37.81 -27.15 5.53
CA MET A 760 39.04 -27.90 5.33
C MET A 760 39.06 -28.56 3.94
N ASP A 761 40.20 -28.42 3.27
CA ASP A 761 40.64 -28.99 1.99
C ASP A 761 39.60 -29.65 1.07
N THR A 762 39.40 -29.03 -0.10
CA THR A 762 38.83 -29.76 -1.23
C THR A 762 39.74 -30.94 -1.58
N VAL A 763 39.26 -32.16 -1.40
CA VAL A 763 39.96 -33.37 -1.84
C VAL A 763 40.27 -33.27 -3.33
N VAL A 764 41.57 -33.19 -3.62
CA VAL A 764 42.16 -33.26 -4.94
C VAL A 764 42.56 -34.71 -5.18
N LEU A 765 42.10 -35.31 -6.28
CA LEU A 765 42.66 -36.55 -6.82
C LEU A 765 43.05 -36.29 -8.27
N GLU A 766 44.25 -36.67 -8.65
CA GLU A 766 44.77 -36.54 -10.00
C GLU A 766 44.50 -37.83 -10.79
N CYS A 767 44.82 -37.88 -12.08
CA CYS A 767 44.57 -39.05 -12.91
C CYS A 767 45.82 -39.93 -13.01
N ASP A 768 45.74 -41.18 -12.53
CA ASP A 768 46.84 -42.15 -12.53
C ASP A 768 47.25 -42.66 -13.93
N PHE A 769 46.78 -42.02 -15.01
CA PHE A 769 47.10 -42.37 -16.40
C PHE A 769 48.12 -41.38 -16.97
N ASP A 770 49.23 -41.91 -17.52
CA ASP A 770 50.24 -41.10 -18.20
C ASP A 770 49.62 -40.14 -19.22
N GLN A 771 50.15 -38.91 -19.24
CA GLN A 771 49.71 -37.81 -20.12
C GLN A 771 48.25 -37.35 -19.90
N CYS A 772 47.73 -37.43 -18.67
CA CYS A 772 46.37 -36.95 -18.36
C CYS A 772 46.29 -35.92 -17.22
N ASP A 773 46.21 -34.64 -17.58
CA ASP A 773 46.12 -33.49 -16.66
C ASP A 773 44.77 -33.34 -15.92
N PHE A 774 43.97 -34.41 -15.80
CA PHE A 774 42.63 -34.32 -15.20
C PHE A 774 42.67 -34.40 -13.67
N ILE A 775 42.12 -33.36 -13.02
CA ILE A 775 42.12 -33.22 -11.56
C ILE A 775 40.68 -33.21 -11.00
N ALA A 776 40.31 -34.28 -10.31
CA ALA A 776 38.99 -34.54 -9.74
C ALA A 776 38.73 -33.82 -8.40
N LYS A 777 38.64 -32.49 -8.41
CA LYS A 777 38.41 -31.69 -7.19
C LYS A 777 36.97 -31.85 -6.63
N ALA A 778 36.82 -32.20 -5.35
CA ALA A 778 35.52 -32.28 -4.66
C ALA A 778 35.61 -31.95 -3.15
N ARG A 779 34.46 -31.89 -2.44
CA ARG A 779 34.40 -31.65 -0.98
C ARG A 779 34.53 -32.92 -0.13
N ASP A 780 34.59 -34.09 -0.76
CA ASP A 780 34.70 -35.38 -0.08
C ASP A 780 35.35 -36.42 -0.99
N LEU A 781 36.08 -37.36 -0.39
CA LEU A 781 36.86 -38.38 -1.10
C LEU A 781 36.01 -39.28 -2.00
N LYS A 782 34.73 -39.51 -1.66
CA LYS A 782 33.81 -40.36 -2.42
C LYS A 782 33.27 -39.65 -3.66
N THR A 783 33.01 -38.35 -3.60
CA THR A 783 32.65 -37.52 -4.76
C THR A 783 33.85 -37.23 -5.65
N ALA A 784 35.05 -37.03 -5.08
CA ALA A 784 36.30 -36.96 -5.85
C ALA A 784 36.54 -38.27 -6.63
N ASN A 785 36.49 -39.42 -5.93
CA ASN A 785 36.55 -40.74 -6.56
C ASN A 785 35.48 -40.94 -7.64
N ARG A 786 34.25 -40.43 -7.43
CA ARG A 786 33.19 -40.56 -8.45
C ARG A 786 33.52 -39.76 -9.70
N LYS A 787 33.94 -38.49 -9.56
CA LYS A 787 34.40 -37.66 -10.69
C LYS A 787 35.57 -38.30 -11.43
N LEU A 788 36.56 -38.81 -10.69
CA LEU A 788 37.72 -39.48 -11.27
C LEU A 788 37.30 -40.73 -12.05
N ARG A 789 36.47 -41.60 -11.47
CA ARG A 789 35.93 -42.77 -12.18
C ARG A 789 35.07 -42.40 -13.39
N GLU A 790 34.27 -41.34 -13.32
CA GLU A 790 33.49 -40.82 -14.46
C GLU A 790 34.40 -40.28 -15.59
N HIS A 791 35.56 -39.69 -15.25
CA HIS A 791 36.59 -39.31 -16.21
C HIS A 791 37.33 -40.53 -16.79
N ASN A 792 37.85 -41.44 -15.94
CA ASN A 792 38.55 -42.66 -16.38
C ASN A 792 37.64 -43.59 -17.20
N THR A 793 36.31 -43.48 -17.06
CA THR A 793 35.30 -44.16 -17.88
C THR A 793 35.15 -43.57 -19.29
N ARG A 794 35.46 -42.28 -19.47
CA ARG A 794 35.20 -41.49 -20.70
C ARG A 794 36.46 -41.22 -21.52
N SER A 795 37.53 -40.77 -20.85
CA SER A 795 38.77 -40.33 -21.48
C SER A 795 39.75 -41.48 -21.69
N HIS A 796 39.82 -42.40 -20.75
CA HIS A 796 40.62 -43.62 -20.87
C HIS A 796 39.74 -44.77 -21.34
N LYS A 797 40.25 -45.60 -22.26
CA LYS A 797 39.52 -46.76 -22.79
C LYS A 797 39.59 -47.94 -21.79
N VAL A 798 39.12 -47.71 -20.57
CA VAL A 798 39.04 -48.73 -19.52
C VAL A 798 38.03 -49.79 -19.95
N THR A 799 38.56 -50.88 -20.51
CA THR A 799 37.79 -52.06 -20.85
C THR A 799 37.65 -52.97 -19.63
N LEU A 800 36.45 -53.50 -19.42
CA LEU A 800 36.07 -54.28 -18.25
C LEU A 800 35.58 -55.66 -18.69
N LYS A 801 36.06 -56.70 -18.01
CA LYS A 801 35.50 -58.06 -18.13
C LYS A 801 34.09 -58.10 -17.52
N CYS A 802 33.24 -58.99 -18.01
CA CYS A 802 31.89 -59.11 -17.46
C CYS A 802 31.91 -59.66 -16.02
N PRO A 803 31.41 -58.92 -15.01
CA PRO A 803 31.51 -59.31 -13.60
C PRO A 803 30.59 -60.48 -13.21
N THR A 804 29.78 -61.01 -14.13
CA THR A 804 29.05 -62.27 -13.90
C THR A 804 29.90 -63.51 -14.22
N GLY A 805 30.82 -63.41 -15.20
CA GLY A 805 31.53 -64.56 -15.75
C GLY A 805 30.61 -65.65 -16.33
N GLY A 806 31.15 -66.87 -16.45
CA GLY A 806 30.37 -68.11 -16.58
C GLY A 806 29.74 -68.43 -17.95
N ARG A 807 29.94 -67.61 -19.00
CA ARG A 807 29.55 -67.94 -20.39
C ARG A 807 30.68 -67.59 -21.35
N PRO A 808 30.81 -68.28 -22.52
CA PRO A 808 31.82 -67.94 -23.52
C PRO A 808 31.76 -66.47 -23.96
N SER A 809 30.57 -65.91 -24.15
CA SER A 809 30.38 -64.49 -24.50
C SER A 809 30.77 -63.47 -23.40
N CYS A 810 31.28 -63.93 -22.25
CA CYS A 810 31.67 -63.08 -21.11
C CYS A 810 33.21 -62.92 -20.94
N SER A 811 34.03 -63.61 -21.74
CA SER A 811 35.50 -63.51 -21.67
C SER A 811 36.05 -62.14 -22.07
N ASP A 812 35.30 -61.43 -22.91
CA ASP A 812 35.81 -60.31 -23.68
C ASP A 812 36.00 -59.04 -22.82
N MET A 813 36.87 -58.17 -23.31
CA MET A 813 37.20 -56.87 -22.71
C MET A 813 36.26 -55.79 -23.26
N PHE A 814 35.15 -55.53 -22.57
CA PHE A 814 34.12 -54.60 -23.06
C PHE A 814 34.41 -53.15 -22.68
N SER A 815 34.15 -52.19 -23.58
CA SER A 815 33.96 -50.78 -23.16
C SER A 815 32.75 -50.68 -22.22
N ILE A 816 32.63 -49.62 -21.40
CA ILE A 816 31.55 -49.56 -20.40
C ILE A 816 30.14 -49.55 -21.03
N GLU A 817 29.95 -48.93 -22.19
CA GLU A 817 28.69 -49.02 -22.96
C GLU A 817 28.50 -50.40 -23.61
N GLY A 818 29.59 -51.03 -24.06
CA GLY A 818 29.61 -52.43 -24.50
C GLY A 818 29.25 -53.41 -23.39
N LEU A 819 29.71 -53.18 -22.16
CA LEU A 819 29.44 -54.02 -20.99
C LEU A 819 27.99 -53.89 -20.55
N ARG A 820 27.43 -52.67 -20.56
CA ARG A 820 25.99 -52.45 -20.37
C ARG A 820 25.17 -53.19 -21.42
N SER A 821 25.56 -53.10 -22.69
CA SER A 821 24.88 -53.78 -23.81
C SER A 821 24.96 -55.30 -23.67
N HIS A 822 26.14 -55.85 -23.42
CA HIS A 822 26.37 -57.26 -23.10
C HIS A 822 25.51 -57.71 -21.91
N THR A 823 25.50 -56.95 -20.81
CA THR A 823 24.71 -57.29 -19.62
C THR A 823 23.19 -57.25 -19.91
N ALA A 824 22.75 -56.33 -20.76
CA ALA A 824 21.35 -56.20 -21.18
C ALA A 824 20.89 -57.28 -22.18
N ARG A 825 21.81 -57.90 -22.94
CA ARG A 825 21.53 -59.06 -23.80
C ARG A 825 21.68 -60.38 -23.05
N GLU A 826 22.92 -60.71 -22.66
CA GLU A 826 23.32 -62.04 -22.20
C GLU A 826 22.79 -62.34 -20.79
N HIS A 827 22.76 -61.32 -19.91
CA HIS A 827 22.44 -61.46 -18.47
C HIS A 827 21.04 -60.99 -18.09
N LYS A 828 20.18 -60.69 -19.07
CA LYS A 828 18.77 -60.40 -18.87
C LYS A 828 18.06 -61.61 -18.27
N LEU A 829 17.43 -61.44 -17.11
CA LEU A 829 16.59 -62.47 -16.49
C LEU A 829 15.43 -62.82 -17.42
N ALA A 830 15.07 -64.11 -17.47
CA ALA A 830 13.78 -64.50 -17.99
C ALA A 830 12.68 -63.85 -17.11
N PRO A 831 11.56 -63.35 -17.66
CA PRO A 831 10.48 -62.77 -16.86
C PRO A 831 9.96 -63.82 -15.87
N SER A 832 10.33 -63.67 -14.61
CA SER A 832 10.15 -64.70 -13.58
C SER A 832 9.37 -64.16 -12.38
N PRO A 833 8.50 -64.95 -11.73
CA PRO A 833 7.86 -64.54 -10.49
C PRO A 833 8.90 -64.44 -9.34
N CYS A 834 8.47 -63.98 -8.17
CA CYS A 834 9.30 -64.16 -6.97
C CYS A 834 9.44 -65.67 -6.68
N PRO A 835 10.65 -66.20 -6.45
CA PRO A 835 10.86 -67.63 -6.16
C PRO A 835 10.58 -68.01 -4.69
N VAL A 836 9.88 -67.17 -3.93
CA VAL A 836 9.49 -67.41 -2.53
C VAL A 836 7.98 -67.67 -2.51
N GLY A 837 7.58 -68.91 -2.23
CA GLY A 837 6.20 -69.39 -2.48
C GLY A 837 5.09 -68.55 -1.85
N ASP A 838 5.29 -68.03 -0.64
CA ASP A 838 4.28 -67.22 0.08
C ASP A 838 4.40 -65.70 -0.20
N CYS A 839 5.08 -65.31 -1.29
CA CYS A 839 5.24 -63.90 -1.65
C CYS A 839 3.87 -63.20 -1.83
N PRO A 840 3.57 -62.07 -1.14
CA PRO A 840 2.30 -61.36 -1.31
C PRO A 840 2.03 -60.85 -2.75
N THR A 841 3.05 -60.81 -3.60
CA THR A 841 2.93 -60.47 -5.03
C THR A 841 3.01 -61.68 -5.97
N HIS A 842 2.68 -62.90 -5.50
CA HIS A 842 2.64 -64.11 -6.36
C HIS A 842 1.49 -64.12 -7.40
N ARG A 843 0.57 -63.14 -7.34
CA ARG A 843 -0.44 -62.93 -8.40
C ARG A 843 0.27 -62.69 -9.75
N PRO A 844 -0.24 -63.23 -10.88
CA PRO A 844 0.50 -63.38 -12.14
C PRO A 844 0.72 -62.10 -12.96
N ARG A 845 0.96 -60.94 -12.32
CA ARG A 845 1.19 -59.64 -12.98
C ARG A 845 2.57 -59.01 -12.72
N THR A 846 3.33 -59.50 -11.73
CA THR A 846 4.67 -58.96 -11.40
C THR A 846 5.77 -59.95 -11.73
N MET A 847 6.16 -59.98 -13.00
CA MET A 847 7.35 -60.68 -13.49
C MET A 847 8.60 -59.80 -13.40
N PHE A 848 9.71 -60.34 -12.88
CA PHE A 848 10.98 -59.64 -12.77
C PHE A 848 11.85 -59.89 -14.00
N THR A 849 12.18 -58.81 -14.71
CA THR A 849 13.02 -58.83 -15.94
C THR A 849 14.47 -58.44 -15.69
N SER A 850 14.84 -58.10 -14.44
CA SER A 850 16.19 -57.68 -14.06
C SER A 850 16.57 -58.14 -12.65
N ARG A 851 17.85 -58.49 -12.46
CA ARG A 851 18.39 -58.99 -11.17
C ARG A 851 18.19 -57.96 -10.05
N GLU A 852 18.36 -56.68 -10.36
CA GLU A 852 18.21 -55.58 -9.42
C GLU A 852 16.75 -55.32 -9.03
N GLY A 853 15.79 -55.54 -9.95
CA GLY A 853 14.36 -55.51 -9.64
C GLY A 853 13.97 -56.61 -8.64
N LEU A 854 14.40 -57.85 -8.90
CA LEU A 854 14.17 -58.98 -7.99
C LEU A 854 14.89 -58.78 -6.64
N ARG A 855 16.15 -58.32 -6.63
CA ARG A 855 16.92 -58.02 -5.41
C ARG A 855 16.24 -56.94 -4.55
N LYS A 856 15.76 -55.85 -5.15
CA LYS A 856 15.00 -54.80 -4.45
C LYS A 856 13.64 -55.29 -3.94
N HIS A 857 12.96 -56.13 -4.71
CA HIS A 857 11.72 -56.78 -4.27
C HIS A 857 11.96 -57.66 -3.03
N LEU A 858 12.91 -58.61 -3.10
CA LEU A 858 13.29 -59.47 -1.98
C LEU A 858 13.72 -58.65 -0.75
N ALA A 859 14.53 -57.60 -0.94
CA ALA A 859 14.97 -56.77 0.17
C ALA A 859 13.86 -55.94 0.84
N ARG A 860 12.75 -55.65 0.14
CA ARG A 860 11.63 -54.84 0.66
C ARG A 860 10.47 -55.68 1.21
N LEU A 861 10.15 -56.81 0.57
CA LEU A 861 8.98 -57.64 0.88
C LEU A 861 9.33 -58.98 1.55
N HIS A 862 10.62 -59.35 1.58
CA HIS A 862 11.13 -60.51 2.31
C HIS A 862 12.27 -60.11 3.26
N PRO A 863 12.03 -59.18 4.21
CA PRO A 863 13.07 -58.64 5.09
C PRO A 863 13.70 -59.71 6.01
N THR A 864 12.98 -60.79 6.28
CA THR A 864 13.44 -61.95 7.08
C THR A 864 14.52 -62.78 6.41
N LEU A 865 14.60 -62.80 5.07
CA LEU A 865 15.65 -63.53 4.36
C LEU A 865 17.01 -62.85 4.58
N THR A 866 18.05 -63.62 4.87
CA THR A 866 19.44 -63.14 4.94
C THR A 866 19.96 -62.72 3.56
N LEU A 867 21.08 -61.99 3.52
CA LEU A 867 21.72 -61.63 2.24
C LEU A 867 22.12 -62.87 1.42
N ALA A 868 22.56 -63.95 2.08
CA ALA A 868 22.93 -65.20 1.42
C ALA A 868 21.71 -65.87 0.75
N GLU A 869 20.58 -65.95 1.45
CA GLU A 869 19.34 -66.52 0.89
C GLU A 869 18.79 -65.67 -0.26
N ARG A 870 18.78 -64.33 -0.12
CA ARG A 870 18.38 -63.42 -1.21
C ARG A 870 19.26 -63.61 -2.45
N LEU A 871 20.56 -63.85 -2.29
CA LEU A 871 21.46 -64.18 -3.39
C LEU A 871 21.18 -65.58 -3.97
N LYS A 872 20.90 -66.58 -3.13
CA LYS A 872 20.50 -67.93 -3.57
C LYS A 872 19.21 -67.90 -4.41
N PHE A 873 18.19 -67.15 -3.99
CA PHE A 873 16.95 -66.97 -4.75
C PHE A 873 17.17 -66.23 -6.09
N VAL A 874 18.03 -65.20 -6.12
CA VAL A 874 18.43 -64.57 -7.39
C VAL A 874 19.20 -65.53 -8.29
N ALA A 875 20.06 -66.40 -7.73
CA ALA A 875 20.78 -67.43 -8.48
C ALA A 875 19.84 -68.48 -9.09
N VAL A 876 18.84 -68.97 -8.33
CA VAL A 876 17.81 -69.90 -8.84
C VAL A 876 17.05 -69.28 -10.01
N ALA A 877 16.60 -68.03 -9.90
CA ALA A 877 15.92 -67.34 -11.00
C ALA A 877 16.79 -67.16 -12.26
N ILE A 878 18.13 -67.11 -12.11
CA ILE A 878 19.08 -67.11 -13.24
C ILE A 878 19.25 -68.52 -13.82
N ALA A 879 19.32 -69.54 -12.96
CA ALA A 879 19.53 -70.94 -13.33
C ALA A 879 18.34 -71.52 -14.11
N CYS A 880 17.08 -71.18 -13.80
CA CYS A 880 15.93 -71.65 -14.59
C CYS A 880 15.95 -71.25 -16.08
N LYS A 881 16.90 -70.39 -16.51
CA LYS A 881 17.14 -70.00 -17.91
C LYS A 881 18.18 -70.88 -18.65
N SER A 882 18.90 -71.80 -18.00
CA SER A 882 19.68 -72.84 -18.73
C SER A 882 18.76 -73.94 -19.23
N ASP A 883 17.96 -74.49 -18.33
CA ASP A 883 17.19 -75.72 -18.52
C ASP A 883 16.06 -75.54 -19.54
N GLU A 884 15.57 -74.30 -19.75
CA GLU A 884 14.61 -73.95 -20.80
C GLU A 884 15.27 -73.70 -22.17
N VAL A 885 16.60 -73.63 -22.23
CA VAL A 885 17.41 -73.44 -23.44
C VAL A 885 18.12 -74.74 -23.87
N GLU A 886 18.34 -75.70 -22.97
CA GLU A 886 18.70 -77.08 -23.33
C GLU A 886 17.50 -77.95 -23.73
N ARG A 887 16.26 -77.44 -23.58
CA ARG A 887 15.00 -78.08 -23.98
C ARG A 887 14.35 -77.46 -25.23
N LYS A 888 15.07 -76.62 -25.97
CA LYS A 888 14.59 -75.90 -27.16
C LYS A 888 15.65 -75.91 -28.26
#